data_AF-A0A444J8X8-F1
#
_entry.id   AF-A0A444J8X8-F1
#
_cell.length_a   1.000
_cell.length_b   1.000
_cell.length_c   1.000
_cell.angle_alpha   90.00
_cell.angle_beta   90.00
_cell.angle_gamma   90.00
#
_symmetry.space_group_name_H-M   'P 1'
#
loop_
_entity.id
_entity.type
_entity.pdbx_description
1 polymer ?
#
loop_
_entity_poly.entity_id
_entity_poly.type
_entity_poly.pdbx_seq_one_letter_code
_entity_poly.pdbx_strand_id
1 'polypeptide(L)'
;GSGAMYQAVFWPEHEDKTNPTPNKVNWVGDVRSLLLDATGRMYEDTVQDGTLNTAEDREIVFYYSGNVKQTRGCYDTVGYRQGPDGIEGTADDFQCRGDLDPEREPCLGNSENPICSWKPECESGDPCVETMDVKYLWSANRQLREMDVLADRKIYTWNDVDNNGMVDPDKGEWFQLKTFDPTDTNNYWSTLNAAAATAANRGKVTEDFLTPDDWANFVGLDPNKTPDEMELDAIQSLTRWLLGVDQTDVDDPETDWIDRPLRSRQYFFADTGKTQEWRLGDVIHSAPTAVSKPAEAFNQIYRDPTYTKFSKYWDKRRIVIYFGGNDGMLHAVNGGFYIEDTKQFCCTKPVTVTKTVDGQDVEVEECNDPVTDGECTGTTNLGEELWAYIPYNLQPHLKCLADEYYSHKYFVDKKPRIFDVQIFAEDADHPGGWGTILVGGMRFGGATVDAKDLNDFKDNNGLEDPRQFTSSFFILDITNPDSPQLLGELTRNTDDDYVDLNFTTSTPAMVSMRDGGKDAVTSTWYLVMGNGPTSMDGTNAKDEQGRLAILPLEWLKGPIADINWTDGIPNSNTHGDKEPIRIYNELPGVKNEGGVYPVPLADNSENSSYISDIISVDYNIDASTEDSLGVRFRTDAVYFGTVDGTWHPEYPNDYYVKSGDQRFWNGGGRLFRLVTKVLDASGDEKSTTPTEWADEWADGNPVRMLADLGAPVVSAPSVGYDGYNYWIYAGTGRFYDELDKTDDGRCLPVNPACLEPQACATSACTSDPACTGTCSDRSNMAYFGIKEPIIDDKNEPAGWSLTSANKVSSFGCDDAVMTWGLIESNLDVSPYITNGLVGANPPNQSLSPDKPSGQRGLMQTDNILVGNKSGYLACWHCRMEGSEYICDNLSDEKCYRGVPAYPVLSLTEDPDSNGPIYDYDKDRYSFEKLTGYIAGTGCEDVNGDRITTGLDGWYHIFHDPRERNISTASLLGDMLYFTSYQPLMISARLKGRVSFTDSIIRPELHRLTT
;
A
#
# COMPACT_ATOMS: atom_id res chain seq x y z
N GLY A 1 -8.43 -16.85 -11.42
CA GLY A 1 -9.64 -17.10 -12.21
C GLY A 1 -9.47 -16.42 -13.55
N SER A 2 -10.31 -16.77 -14.54
CA SER A 2 -10.36 -16.01 -15.79
C SER A 2 -11.12 -14.69 -15.61
N GLY A 3 -10.97 -13.78 -16.56
CA GLY A 3 -11.56 -12.43 -16.50
C GLY A 3 -10.70 -11.45 -17.27
N ALA A 4 -10.34 -10.36 -16.60
CA ALA A 4 -9.38 -9.38 -17.09
C ALA A 4 -8.37 -8.99 -16.00
N MET A 5 -7.24 -8.47 -16.45
CA MET A 5 -6.26 -7.77 -15.62
C MET A 5 -6.26 -6.28 -15.97
N TYR A 6 -6.01 -5.42 -14.98
CA TYR A 6 -6.00 -3.97 -15.16
C TYR A 6 -4.60 -3.44 -14.87
N GLN A 7 -4.03 -2.71 -15.83
CA GLN A 7 -2.67 -2.18 -15.77
C GLN A 7 -2.70 -0.66 -15.88
N ALA A 8 -2.19 0.01 -14.84
CA ALA A 8 -1.82 1.43 -14.92
C ALA A 8 -0.44 1.58 -15.57
N VAL A 9 -0.29 2.60 -16.41
CA VAL A 9 0.98 2.97 -17.06
C VAL A 9 1.09 4.51 -17.03
N PHE A 10 2.32 5.02 -16.89
CA PHE A 10 2.61 6.45 -16.94
C PHE A 10 3.82 6.78 -17.81
N TRP A 11 3.85 8.00 -18.33
CA TRP A 11 4.97 8.58 -19.07
C TRP A 11 5.32 9.96 -18.51
N PRO A 12 6.51 10.14 -17.92
CA PRO A 12 6.99 11.46 -17.50
C PRO A 12 7.14 12.45 -18.66
N GLU A 13 7.59 11.97 -19.82
CA GLU A 13 7.56 12.66 -21.13
C GLU A 13 7.24 11.60 -22.20
N HIS A 14 6.30 11.91 -23.10
CA HIS A 14 5.94 11.10 -24.27
C HIS A 14 5.99 11.99 -25.52
N GLU A 15 6.81 11.60 -26.50
CA GLU A 15 7.11 12.39 -27.71
C GLU A 15 6.79 11.55 -28.95
N ASP A 16 5.97 12.09 -29.86
CA ASP A 16 5.76 11.48 -31.18
C ASP A 16 6.94 11.78 -32.10
N LYS A 17 7.79 10.76 -32.32
CA LYS A 17 8.97 10.83 -33.19
C LYS A 17 8.64 10.69 -34.69
N THR A 18 7.39 10.39 -35.05
CA THR A 18 6.95 10.19 -36.44
C THR A 18 6.52 11.49 -37.12
N ASN A 19 6.07 12.48 -36.35
CA ASN A 19 5.66 13.79 -36.84
C ASN A 19 6.88 14.72 -37.11
N PRO A 20 6.94 15.42 -38.27
CA PRO A 20 8.01 16.37 -38.58
C PRO A 20 8.09 17.58 -37.63
N THR A 21 7.07 17.82 -36.82
CA THR A 21 7.09 18.66 -35.62
C THR A 21 6.64 17.79 -34.44
N PRO A 22 7.57 17.19 -33.68
CA PRO A 22 7.22 16.33 -32.55
C PRO A 22 6.38 17.09 -31.52
N ASN A 23 5.14 16.64 -31.33
CA ASN A 23 4.33 17.06 -30.19
C ASN A 23 4.71 16.18 -29.00
N LYS A 24 4.76 16.79 -27.82
CA LYS A 24 5.13 16.11 -26.59
C LYS A 24 4.14 16.43 -25.48
N VAL A 25 3.86 15.43 -24.65
CA VAL A 25 3.07 15.55 -23.44
C VAL A 25 3.89 15.02 -22.26
N ASN A 26 3.71 15.64 -21.09
CA ASN A 26 4.45 15.28 -19.88
C ASN A 26 3.47 14.84 -18.80
N TRP A 27 3.87 13.89 -17.96
CA TRP A 27 3.10 13.40 -16.81
C TRP A 27 1.66 13.04 -17.19
N VAL A 28 1.59 12.07 -18.09
CA VAL A 28 0.35 11.50 -18.63
C VAL A 28 0.30 10.01 -18.34
N GLY A 29 -0.90 9.43 -18.29
CA GLY A 29 -1.09 8.02 -17.99
C GLY A 29 -2.19 7.35 -18.79
N ASP A 30 -2.29 6.04 -18.61
CA ASP A 30 -3.36 5.22 -19.15
C ASP A 30 -3.67 4.07 -18.19
N VAL A 31 -4.93 3.64 -18.13
CA VAL A 31 -5.35 2.42 -17.45
C VAL A 31 -5.97 1.51 -18.49
N ARG A 32 -5.46 0.28 -18.58
CA ARG A 32 -5.70 -0.63 -19.70
C ARG A 32 -6.12 -2.00 -19.21
N SER A 33 -6.83 -2.72 -20.07
CA SER A 33 -7.33 -4.06 -19.76
C SER A 33 -6.85 -5.10 -20.75
N LEU A 34 -6.40 -6.25 -20.24
CA LEU A 34 -6.10 -7.46 -21.02
C LEU A 34 -6.97 -8.62 -20.55
N LEU A 35 -7.31 -9.52 -21.46
CA LEU A 35 -8.04 -10.74 -21.15
C LEU A 35 -7.14 -11.71 -20.36
N LEU A 36 -7.73 -12.42 -19.39
CA LEU A 36 -7.01 -13.35 -18.53
C LEU A 36 -7.67 -14.73 -18.56
N ASP A 37 -6.89 -15.79 -18.79
CA ASP A 37 -7.38 -17.17 -18.71
C ASP A 37 -7.38 -17.72 -17.27
N ALA A 38 -7.98 -18.91 -17.09
CA ALA A 38 -8.08 -19.54 -15.78
C ALA A 38 -6.71 -19.95 -15.18
N THR A 39 -5.65 -20.00 -15.99
CA THR A 39 -4.27 -20.28 -15.58
C THR A 39 -3.45 -19.02 -15.29
N GLY A 40 -4.02 -17.83 -15.48
CA GLY A 40 -3.35 -16.54 -15.29
C GLY A 40 -2.51 -16.08 -16.49
N ARG A 41 -2.71 -16.66 -17.68
CA ARG A 41 -2.09 -16.15 -18.92
C ARG A 41 -2.85 -14.95 -19.43
N MET A 42 -2.10 -13.98 -19.96
CA MET A 42 -2.58 -12.68 -20.42
C MET A 42 -2.73 -12.71 -21.94
N TYR A 43 -3.81 -12.14 -22.45
CA TYR A 43 -4.12 -12.08 -23.88
C TYR A 43 -4.56 -10.67 -24.28
N GLU A 44 -4.17 -10.23 -25.46
CA GLU A 44 -4.86 -9.10 -26.11
C GLU A 44 -6.24 -9.53 -26.64
N ASP A 45 -7.14 -8.60 -26.87
CA ASP A 45 -8.40 -8.81 -27.59
C ASP A 45 -8.14 -8.56 -29.08
N THR A 46 -7.65 -9.59 -29.78
CA THR A 46 -7.12 -9.43 -31.16
C THR A 46 -8.23 -9.07 -32.14
N VAL A 47 -9.46 -9.52 -31.89
CA VAL A 47 -10.65 -9.32 -32.73
C VAL A 47 -11.59 -8.21 -32.23
N GLN A 48 -11.39 -7.71 -31.01
CA GLN A 48 -12.15 -6.63 -30.37
C GLN A 48 -13.63 -6.98 -30.16
N ASP A 49 -13.92 -8.21 -29.72
CA ASP A 49 -15.26 -8.72 -29.44
C ASP A 49 -15.54 -8.96 -27.94
N GLY A 50 -14.58 -8.62 -27.08
CA GLY A 50 -14.68 -8.77 -25.62
C GLY A 50 -14.67 -10.22 -25.12
N THR A 51 -14.31 -11.20 -25.95
CA THR A 51 -14.44 -12.64 -25.66
C THR A 51 -13.10 -13.35 -25.78
N LEU A 52 -12.64 -14.02 -24.71
CA LEU A 52 -11.36 -14.73 -24.77
C LEU A 52 -11.43 -16.02 -25.60
N ASN A 53 -10.97 -15.95 -26.85
CA ASN A 53 -10.78 -17.06 -27.77
C ASN A 53 -9.30 -17.26 -28.11
N THR A 54 -8.64 -18.22 -27.45
CA THR A 54 -7.20 -18.53 -27.63
C THR A 54 -6.80 -19.04 -29.04
N ALA A 55 -7.73 -19.11 -30.00
CA ALA A 55 -7.43 -19.38 -31.41
C ALA A 55 -7.38 -18.11 -32.27
N GLU A 56 -7.92 -17.00 -31.78
CA GLU A 56 -8.00 -15.69 -32.45
C GLU A 56 -7.17 -14.65 -31.68
N ASP A 57 -7.21 -14.69 -30.35
CA ASP A 57 -6.44 -13.85 -29.42
C ASP A 57 -5.02 -14.33 -29.18
N ARG A 58 -4.09 -13.37 -29.08
CA ARG A 58 -2.67 -13.65 -28.85
C ARG A 58 -2.30 -13.59 -27.38
N GLU A 59 -1.67 -14.65 -26.88
CA GLU A 59 -1.00 -14.64 -25.57
C GLU A 59 0.14 -13.62 -25.59
N ILE A 60 0.28 -12.81 -24.54
CA ILE A 60 1.28 -11.74 -24.44
C ILE A 60 2.00 -11.78 -23.09
N VAL A 61 3.29 -11.47 -23.09
CA VAL A 61 4.09 -11.21 -21.87
C VAL A 61 4.84 -9.89 -22.03
N PHE A 62 4.82 -9.05 -20.99
CA PHE A 62 5.61 -7.81 -20.98
C PHE A 62 7.03 -8.04 -20.45
N TYR A 63 8.00 -7.36 -21.05
CA TYR A 63 9.41 -7.40 -20.66
C TYR A 63 10.06 -6.03 -20.84
N TYR A 64 11.15 -5.76 -20.11
CA TYR A 64 11.95 -4.56 -20.32
C TYR A 64 13.04 -4.83 -21.38
N SER A 65 13.06 -4.05 -22.45
CA SER A 65 14.05 -4.19 -23.53
C SER A 65 15.31 -3.38 -23.21
N GLY A 66 16.42 -4.06 -22.94
CA GLY A 66 17.73 -3.43 -22.74
C GLY A 66 18.26 -2.67 -23.97
N ASN A 67 17.82 -3.06 -25.19
CA ASN A 67 18.19 -2.41 -26.46
C ASN A 67 17.76 -0.95 -26.55
N VAL A 68 16.49 -0.70 -26.24
CA VAL A 68 15.82 0.59 -26.44
C VAL A 68 15.46 1.28 -25.13
N LYS A 69 15.65 0.61 -23.99
CA LYS A 69 15.38 1.09 -22.64
C LYS A 69 13.92 1.44 -22.40
N GLN A 70 13.02 0.55 -22.86
CA GLN A 70 11.59 0.68 -22.66
C GLN A 70 10.92 -0.69 -22.48
N THR A 71 9.76 -0.71 -21.83
CA THR A 71 8.92 -1.91 -21.73
C THR A 71 8.25 -2.22 -23.08
N ARG A 72 8.25 -3.49 -23.47
CA ARG A 72 7.63 -4.04 -24.68
C ARG A 72 6.79 -5.27 -24.37
N GLY A 73 5.89 -5.64 -25.27
CA GLY A 73 5.18 -6.91 -25.25
C GLY A 73 5.86 -7.96 -26.14
N CYS A 74 5.65 -9.24 -25.82
CA CYS A 74 6.12 -10.38 -26.61
C CYS A 74 4.99 -11.39 -26.84
N TYR A 75 4.74 -11.75 -28.10
CA TYR A 75 3.78 -12.77 -28.51
C TYR A 75 4.38 -14.19 -28.56
N ASP A 76 5.72 -14.33 -28.67
CA ASP A 76 6.40 -15.63 -28.54
C ASP A 76 6.64 -15.96 -27.06
N THR A 77 5.55 -16.16 -26.32
CA THR A 77 5.59 -16.41 -24.86
C THR A 77 6.23 -17.75 -24.49
N VAL A 78 6.39 -18.67 -25.45
CA VAL A 78 7.10 -19.94 -25.28
C VAL A 78 8.60 -19.70 -25.45
N GLY A 79 9.02 -19.03 -26.53
CA GLY A 79 10.41 -18.61 -26.72
C GLY A 79 10.92 -17.74 -25.56
N TYR A 80 10.09 -16.81 -25.08
CA TYR A 80 10.41 -15.97 -23.91
C TYR A 80 10.70 -16.76 -22.62
N ARG A 81 10.10 -17.94 -22.45
CA ARG A 81 10.31 -18.83 -21.28
C ARG A 81 11.42 -19.87 -21.49
N GLN A 82 11.86 -20.09 -22.73
CA GLN A 82 12.85 -21.09 -23.13
C GLN A 82 14.22 -20.51 -23.50
N GLY A 83 14.33 -19.18 -23.61
CA GLY A 83 15.58 -18.50 -23.92
C GLY A 83 16.20 -18.86 -25.28
N PRO A 84 17.46 -18.45 -25.50
CA PRO A 84 18.20 -18.74 -26.73
C PRO A 84 18.62 -20.21 -26.87
N ASP A 85 18.74 -20.95 -25.76
CA ASP A 85 19.21 -22.35 -25.75
C ASP A 85 18.09 -23.39 -25.91
N GLY A 86 16.83 -22.98 -25.69
CA GLY A 86 15.64 -23.82 -25.81
C GLY A 86 15.29 -24.61 -24.56
N ILE A 87 15.84 -24.27 -23.39
CA ILE A 87 15.65 -24.95 -22.11
C ILE A 87 14.84 -24.05 -21.18
N GLU A 88 13.68 -24.54 -20.72
CA GLU A 88 12.81 -23.80 -19.82
C GLU A 88 13.44 -23.68 -18.42
N GLY A 89 13.69 -22.44 -17.97
CA GLY A 89 13.96 -22.12 -16.57
C GLY A 89 15.42 -21.93 -16.12
N THR A 90 16.35 -21.53 -16.99
CA THR A 90 17.63 -20.97 -16.50
C THR A 90 17.49 -19.46 -16.28
N ALA A 91 18.27 -18.89 -15.34
CA ALA A 91 18.04 -17.53 -14.84
C ALA A 91 18.39 -16.41 -15.83
N ASP A 92 19.03 -16.74 -16.95
CA ASP A 92 19.51 -15.77 -17.95
C ASP A 92 18.54 -15.59 -19.14
N ASP A 93 17.46 -16.38 -19.23
CA ASP A 93 16.73 -16.69 -20.47
C ASP A 93 15.54 -15.79 -20.86
N PHE A 94 15.09 -14.87 -20.01
CA PHE A 94 13.86 -14.09 -20.24
C PHE A 94 14.04 -12.94 -21.26
N GLN A 95 14.07 -13.25 -22.56
CA GLN A 95 14.13 -12.27 -23.65
C GLN A 95 13.14 -12.59 -24.78
N CYS A 96 12.54 -11.55 -25.38
CA CYS A 96 11.70 -11.74 -26.56
C CYS A 96 12.56 -11.99 -27.81
N ARG A 97 12.16 -12.98 -28.61
CA ARG A 97 12.93 -13.41 -29.77
C ARG A 97 13.00 -12.31 -30.83
N GLY A 98 14.22 -11.79 -31.05
CA GLY A 98 14.48 -10.69 -32.00
C GLY A 98 14.85 -9.36 -31.35
N ASP A 99 14.79 -9.26 -30.01
CA ASP A 99 15.11 -8.05 -29.24
C ASP A 99 16.21 -8.33 -28.19
N LEU A 100 17.41 -8.71 -28.66
CA LEU A 100 18.53 -9.15 -27.81
C LEU A 100 19.19 -8.01 -27.01
N ASP A 101 19.28 -8.14 -25.69
CA ASP A 101 19.98 -7.18 -24.81
C ASP A 101 21.50 -7.13 -25.07
N PRO A 102 22.07 -5.99 -25.55
CA PRO A 102 23.49 -5.88 -25.89
C PRO A 102 24.41 -5.86 -24.67
N GLU A 103 23.88 -5.57 -23.47
CA GLU A 103 24.65 -5.56 -22.23
C GLU A 103 24.81 -6.97 -21.65
N ARG A 104 23.96 -7.94 -22.07
CA ARG A 104 24.03 -9.35 -21.64
C ARG A 104 24.83 -10.25 -22.58
N GLU A 105 24.62 -10.16 -23.88
CA GLU A 105 25.48 -10.83 -24.88
C GLU A 105 26.24 -9.82 -25.74
N PRO A 106 27.56 -9.64 -25.56
CA PRO A 106 28.35 -8.86 -26.50
C PRO A 106 28.39 -9.58 -27.84
N CYS A 107 27.80 -8.98 -28.89
CA CYS A 107 27.72 -9.57 -30.24
C CYS A 107 29.09 -10.03 -30.78
N LEU A 108 29.43 -11.31 -30.60
CA LEU A 108 30.72 -11.91 -31.03
C LEU A 108 30.75 -12.20 -32.55
N GLY A 109 30.72 -11.13 -33.34
CA GLY A 109 31.63 -10.99 -34.49
C GLY A 109 31.28 -11.68 -35.81
N ASN A 110 30.06 -12.15 -36.05
CA ASN A 110 29.67 -12.75 -37.35
C ASN A 110 28.55 -11.95 -38.05
N SER A 111 28.89 -11.22 -39.11
CA SER A 111 27.99 -10.31 -39.85
C SER A 111 26.92 -10.98 -40.74
N GLU A 112 26.59 -12.25 -40.48
CA GLU A 112 25.58 -13.03 -41.23
C GLU A 112 24.53 -13.67 -40.29
N ASN A 113 24.55 -13.37 -38.98
CA ASN A 113 23.51 -13.84 -38.06
C ASN A 113 22.34 -12.84 -38.00
N PRO A 114 21.14 -13.16 -38.53
CA PRO A 114 19.99 -12.23 -38.55
C PRO A 114 19.42 -11.92 -37.15
N ILE A 115 19.92 -12.57 -36.11
CA ILE A 115 19.49 -12.35 -34.71
C ILE A 115 20.13 -11.06 -34.12
N CYS A 116 21.17 -10.50 -34.76
CA CYS A 116 21.95 -9.37 -34.22
C CYS A 116 21.65 -8.00 -34.89
N SER A 117 20.51 -7.83 -35.57
CA SER A 117 20.12 -6.54 -36.14
C SER A 117 19.44 -5.65 -35.11
N TRP A 118 20.08 -4.55 -34.71
CA TRP A 118 19.44 -3.51 -33.90
C TRP A 118 18.20 -2.97 -34.64
N LYS A 119 17.01 -3.23 -34.09
CA LYS A 119 15.77 -2.60 -34.52
C LYS A 119 15.33 -1.56 -33.47
N PRO A 120 15.15 -0.28 -33.85
CA PRO A 120 14.64 0.72 -32.92
C PRO A 120 13.17 0.50 -32.54
N GLU A 121 12.40 -0.18 -33.39
CA GLU A 121 10.94 -0.35 -33.32
C GLU A 121 10.58 -1.81 -33.67
N CYS A 122 9.51 -2.35 -33.09
CA CYS A 122 8.97 -3.66 -33.48
C CYS A 122 8.23 -3.57 -34.83
N GLU A 123 8.61 -4.39 -35.82
CA GLU A 123 7.97 -4.39 -37.13
C GLU A 123 6.76 -5.35 -37.18
N SER A 124 5.81 -5.10 -38.09
CA SER A 124 4.62 -5.94 -38.24
C SER A 124 4.99 -7.38 -38.59
N GLY A 125 4.71 -8.31 -37.67
CA GLY A 125 5.04 -9.73 -37.79
C GLY A 125 6.28 -10.18 -37.01
N ASP A 126 6.99 -9.26 -36.35
CA ASP A 126 7.97 -9.62 -35.33
C ASP A 126 7.28 -10.24 -34.08
N PRO A 127 8.00 -11.04 -33.27
CA PRO A 127 7.49 -11.52 -31.99
C PRO A 127 7.28 -10.44 -30.93
N CYS A 128 7.95 -9.29 -31.05
CA CYS A 128 7.80 -8.15 -30.15
C CYS A 128 6.71 -7.18 -30.63
N VAL A 129 6.18 -6.39 -29.69
CA VAL A 129 5.19 -5.34 -29.96
C VAL A 129 5.42 -4.17 -29.00
N GLU A 130 5.25 -2.94 -29.48
CA GLU A 130 5.30 -1.76 -28.61
C GLU A 130 4.03 -1.69 -27.75
N THR A 131 4.12 -1.17 -26.53
CA THR A 131 2.99 -1.15 -25.60
C THR A 131 1.80 -0.32 -26.10
N MET A 132 1.98 0.60 -27.04
CA MET A 132 0.86 1.35 -27.66
C MET A 132 0.12 0.55 -28.74
N ASP A 133 0.74 -0.48 -29.33
CA ASP A 133 0.20 -1.24 -30.47
C ASP A 133 -0.52 -2.54 -30.05
N VAL A 134 -0.52 -2.86 -28.76
CA VAL A 134 -1.24 -4.01 -28.18
C VAL A 134 -2.75 -3.74 -28.23
N LYS A 135 -3.53 -4.73 -28.68
CA LYS A 135 -5.00 -4.62 -28.74
C LYS A 135 -5.64 -4.90 -27.38
N TYR A 136 -5.58 -3.93 -26.48
CA TYR A 136 -6.26 -4.03 -25.19
C TYR A 136 -7.78 -4.22 -25.35
N LEU A 137 -8.39 -4.95 -24.42
CA LEU A 137 -9.85 -5.06 -24.28
C LEU A 137 -10.48 -3.66 -24.14
N TRP A 138 -9.79 -2.74 -23.45
CA TRP A 138 -10.05 -1.31 -23.46
C TRP A 138 -8.85 -0.51 -22.94
N SER A 139 -8.84 0.79 -23.23
CA SER A 139 -7.93 1.81 -22.68
C SER A 139 -8.75 3.00 -22.18
N ALA A 140 -8.53 3.42 -20.94
CA ALA A 140 -9.24 4.52 -20.32
C ALA A 140 -8.91 5.86 -21.00
N ASN A 141 -7.65 6.11 -21.35
CA ASN A 141 -7.28 7.29 -22.11
C ASN A 141 -7.91 7.30 -23.52
N ARG A 142 -8.03 6.13 -24.18
CA ARG A 142 -8.72 6.04 -25.48
C ARG A 142 -10.21 6.42 -25.38
N GLN A 143 -10.92 5.96 -24.37
CA GLN A 143 -12.34 6.35 -24.20
C GLN A 143 -12.44 7.83 -23.79
N LEU A 144 -11.59 8.28 -22.87
CA LEU A 144 -11.65 9.65 -22.35
C LEU A 144 -11.31 10.73 -23.40
N ARG A 145 -10.41 10.46 -24.35
CA ARG A 145 -10.10 11.37 -25.49
C ARG A 145 -11.21 11.40 -26.55
N GLU A 146 -12.06 10.36 -26.62
CA GLU A 146 -13.16 10.21 -27.59
C GLU A 146 -14.50 10.75 -27.05
N MET A 147 -14.65 10.86 -25.73
CA MET A 147 -15.79 11.45 -25.01
C MET A 147 -16.02 12.95 -25.32
N ASP A 148 -17.29 13.37 -25.42
CA ASP A 148 -17.69 14.78 -25.33
C ASP A 148 -17.68 15.21 -23.86
N VAL A 149 -16.54 15.74 -23.41
CA VAL A 149 -16.32 16.05 -22.00
C VAL A 149 -17.14 17.23 -21.45
N LEU A 150 -17.80 18.00 -22.31
CA LEU A 150 -18.72 19.07 -21.87
C LEU A 150 -20.15 18.57 -21.70
N ALA A 151 -20.54 17.50 -22.42
CA ALA A 151 -21.85 16.87 -22.29
C ALA A 151 -21.86 15.72 -21.27
N ASP A 152 -20.88 14.82 -21.34
CA ASP A 152 -20.97 13.48 -20.75
C ASP A 152 -20.07 13.26 -19.53
N ARG A 153 -18.93 13.98 -19.41
CA ARG A 153 -17.97 13.78 -18.30
C ARG A 153 -18.52 14.28 -16.97
N LYS A 154 -18.43 13.43 -15.93
CA LYS A 154 -18.96 13.71 -14.59
C LYS A 154 -17.83 13.77 -13.56
N ILE A 155 -17.24 14.95 -13.39
CA ILE A 155 -16.30 15.21 -12.30
C ILE A 155 -17.08 15.78 -11.12
N TYR A 156 -17.15 15.03 -10.03
CA TYR A 156 -17.73 15.48 -8.76
C TYR A 156 -16.67 16.08 -7.84
N THR A 157 -17.09 16.95 -6.93
CA THR A 157 -16.27 17.42 -5.81
C THR A 157 -17.18 17.79 -4.64
N TRP A 158 -16.59 18.05 -3.48
CA TRP A 158 -17.27 18.57 -2.30
C TRP A 158 -16.61 19.89 -1.88
N ASN A 159 -17.40 20.82 -1.37
CA ASN A 159 -16.86 21.99 -0.68
C ASN A 159 -17.70 22.30 0.56
N ASP A 160 -17.03 22.44 1.70
CA ASP A 160 -17.59 22.82 2.99
C ASP A 160 -18.01 24.31 2.95
N VAL A 161 -19.24 24.57 2.49
CA VAL A 161 -19.70 25.95 2.29
C VAL A 161 -20.14 26.59 3.60
N ASP A 162 -20.66 25.82 4.56
CA ASP A 162 -21.06 26.37 5.85
C ASP A 162 -20.02 26.21 6.99
N ASN A 163 -18.87 25.61 6.66
CA ASN A 163 -17.68 25.42 7.51
C ASN A 163 -17.88 24.39 8.66
N ASN A 164 -18.85 23.48 8.51
CA ASN A 164 -19.18 22.49 9.53
C ASN A 164 -18.36 21.18 9.41
N GLY A 165 -17.73 20.90 8.26
CA GLY A 165 -16.87 19.73 8.02
C GLY A 165 -17.59 18.42 7.71
N MET A 166 -18.92 18.46 7.59
CA MET A 166 -19.79 17.35 7.22
C MET A 166 -20.21 17.52 5.77
N VAL A 167 -20.37 16.42 5.05
CA VAL A 167 -20.93 16.46 3.69
C VAL A 167 -22.44 16.53 3.78
N ASP A 168 -23.03 17.66 3.36
CA ASP A 168 -24.48 17.90 3.32
C ASP A 168 -25.02 18.02 1.89
N PRO A 169 -25.46 16.92 1.25
CA PRO A 169 -26.01 16.94 -0.12
C PRO A 169 -27.23 17.87 -0.28
N ASP A 170 -28.08 17.96 0.75
CA ASP A 170 -29.27 18.83 0.76
C ASP A 170 -28.93 20.33 0.75
N LYS A 171 -27.69 20.71 1.08
CA LYS A 171 -27.18 22.09 1.00
C LYS A 171 -26.48 22.38 -0.33
N GLY A 172 -26.30 21.38 -1.20
CA GLY A 172 -25.64 21.52 -2.50
C GLY A 172 -24.11 21.46 -2.44
N GLU A 173 -23.53 21.01 -1.32
CA GLU A 173 -22.09 20.93 -1.12
C GLU A 173 -21.41 19.82 -1.91
N TRP A 174 -22.13 18.73 -2.19
CA TRP A 174 -21.70 17.69 -3.13
C TRP A 174 -22.22 18.03 -4.52
N PHE A 175 -21.32 18.23 -5.48
CA PHE A 175 -21.69 18.74 -6.79
C PHE A 175 -20.80 18.24 -7.93
N GLN A 176 -21.31 18.35 -9.16
CA GLN A 176 -20.56 18.11 -10.39
C GLN A 176 -19.99 19.44 -10.91
N LEU A 177 -18.70 19.49 -11.24
CA LEU A 177 -18.08 20.62 -11.93
C LEU A 177 -18.71 20.81 -13.32
N LYS A 178 -19.10 22.05 -13.64
CA LYS A 178 -19.77 22.40 -14.89
C LYS A 178 -19.30 23.75 -15.38
N THR A 179 -19.11 23.87 -16.70
CA THR A 179 -18.95 25.16 -17.37
C THR A 179 -20.27 25.93 -17.30
N PHE A 180 -20.21 27.23 -17.01
CA PHE A 180 -21.38 28.12 -17.03
C PHE A 180 -21.42 28.99 -18.30
N ASP A 181 -22.58 29.60 -18.57
CA ASP A 181 -22.73 30.68 -19.56
C ASP A 181 -22.28 32.00 -18.89
N PRO A 182 -21.25 32.71 -19.39
CA PRO A 182 -20.75 33.94 -18.77
C PRO A 182 -21.79 35.08 -18.73
N THR A 183 -22.90 34.96 -19.46
CA THR A 183 -24.02 35.91 -19.40
C THR A 183 -25.03 35.61 -18.28
N ASP A 184 -24.93 34.46 -17.60
CA ASP A 184 -25.77 34.11 -16.45
C ASP A 184 -25.20 34.71 -15.15
N THR A 185 -25.92 35.71 -14.61
CA THR A 185 -25.58 36.36 -13.35
C THR A 185 -25.95 35.55 -12.10
N ASN A 186 -26.75 34.48 -12.25
CA ASN A 186 -27.03 33.51 -11.19
C ASN A 186 -26.27 32.18 -11.45
N ASN A 187 -25.06 32.27 -11.99
CA ASN A 187 -24.25 31.10 -12.29
C ASN A 187 -23.95 30.22 -11.06
N TYR A 188 -23.42 29.04 -11.37
CA TYR A 188 -23.11 28.01 -10.40
C TYR A 188 -22.20 28.48 -9.25
N TRP A 189 -21.11 29.16 -9.58
CA TRP A 189 -20.11 29.61 -8.62
C TRP A 189 -20.57 30.80 -7.77
N SER A 190 -21.37 31.73 -8.33
CA SER A 190 -21.93 32.82 -7.54
C SER A 190 -22.93 32.34 -6.48
N THR A 191 -23.64 31.24 -6.74
CA THR A 191 -24.51 30.58 -5.77
C THR A 191 -23.71 29.95 -4.62
N LEU A 192 -22.61 29.24 -4.91
CA LEU A 192 -21.70 28.69 -3.90
C LEU A 192 -21.06 29.79 -3.03
N ASN A 193 -20.54 30.84 -3.66
CA ASN A 193 -19.95 31.98 -2.97
C ASN A 193 -20.97 32.70 -2.06
N ALA A 194 -22.23 32.82 -2.51
CA ALA A 194 -23.30 33.39 -1.69
C ALA A 194 -23.68 32.50 -0.48
N ALA A 195 -23.58 31.17 -0.60
CA ALA A 195 -23.75 30.26 0.53
C ALA A 195 -22.60 30.41 1.54
N ALA A 196 -21.36 30.37 1.06
CA ALA A 196 -20.16 30.54 1.89
C ALA A 196 -20.11 31.86 2.66
N ALA A 197 -20.58 32.96 2.04
CA ALA A 197 -20.69 34.26 2.69
C ALA A 197 -21.69 34.33 3.88
N THR A 198 -22.48 33.26 4.13
CA THR A 198 -23.34 33.17 5.32
C THR A 198 -22.67 32.49 6.52
N ALA A 199 -21.56 31.79 6.30
CA ALA A 199 -20.79 31.12 7.33
C ALA A 199 -19.86 32.07 8.08
N ALA A 200 -19.53 31.74 9.33
CA ALA A 200 -18.55 32.51 10.09
C ALA A 200 -17.13 32.13 9.67
N ASN A 201 -16.28 33.14 9.46
CA ASN A 201 -14.85 32.99 9.15
C ASN A 201 -14.59 32.06 7.95
N ARG A 202 -15.26 32.32 6.83
CA ARG A 202 -15.20 31.52 5.59
C ARG A 202 -15.01 32.47 4.40
N GLY A 203 -13.97 32.24 3.59
CA GLY A 203 -13.73 32.96 2.33
C GLY A 203 -14.76 32.61 1.23
N LYS A 204 -14.54 33.06 -0.02
CA LYS A 204 -15.31 32.57 -1.17
C LYS A 204 -14.97 31.07 -1.43
N VAL A 205 -15.85 30.35 -2.14
CA VAL A 205 -15.58 28.97 -2.56
C VAL A 205 -14.57 28.94 -3.72
N THR A 206 -14.67 29.92 -4.63
CA THR A 206 -13.73 30.11 -5.75
C THR A 206 -12.28 30.34 -5.29
N GLU A 207 -12.07 31.00 -4.15
CA GLU A 207 -10.74 31.24 -3.56
C GLU A 207 -10.05 29.95 -3.09
N ASP A 208 -10.82 28.89 -2.79
CA ASP A 208 -10.25 27.56 -2.50
C ASP A 208 -9.62 26.91 -3.75
N PHE A 209 -9.85 27.46 -4.96
CA PHE A 209 -9.30 26.99 -6.24
C PHE A 209 -8.30 27.97 -6.86
N LEU A 210 -8.63 29.27 -6.89
CA LEU A 210 -7.83 30.34 -7.50
C LEU A 210 -7.90 31.63 -6.66
N THR A 211 -6.74 32.12 -6.24
CA THR A 211 -6.61 33.38 -5.51
C THR A 211 -6.59 34.58 -6.47
N PRO A 212 -6.79 35.82 -5.98
CA PRO A 212 -6.70 37.04 -6.80
C PRO A 212 -5.40 37.22 -7.58
N ASP A 213 -4.28 36.67 -7.08
CA ASP A 213 -2.98 36.69 -7.76
C ASP A 213 -2.90 35.67 -8.92
N ASP A 214 -3.73 34.62 -8.91
CA ASP A 214 -3.75 33.60 -9.95
C ASP A 214 -4.52 34.01 -11.21
N TRP A 215 -5.59 34.81 -11.08
CA TRP A 215 -6.54 35.08 -12.19
C TRP A 215 -5.84 35.61 -13.45
N ALA A 216 -4.85 36.48 -13.27
CA ALA A 216 -4.05 37.07 -14.35
C ALA A 216 -3.21 36.07 -15.15
N ASN A 217 -2.98 34.87 -14.59
CA ASN A 217 -2.27 33.77 -15.26
C ASN A 217 -3.20 32.92 -16.13
N PHE A 218 -4.51 32.92 -15.86
CA PHE A 218 -5.52 32.22 -16.66
C PHE A 218 -6.10 33.12 -17.78
N VAL A 219 -6.58 34.32 -17.42
CA VAL A 219 -7.36 35.20 -18.34
C VAL A 219 -6.69 36.54 -18.66
N GLY A 220 -5.38 36.62 -18.41
CA GLY A 220 -4.59 37.83 -18.64
C GLY A 220 -4.99 39.01 -17.73
N LEU A 221 -4.47 40.20 -18.06
CA LEU A 221 -4.80 41.45 -17.37
C LEU A 221 -5.63 42.33 -18.30
N ASP A 222 -6.95 42.35 -18.10
CA ASP A 222 -7.84 43.31 -18.76
C ASP A 222 -8.22 44.45 -17.81
N PRO A 223 -7.76 45.70 -18.03
CA PRO A 223 -8.11 46.84 -17.19
C PRO A 223 -9.58 47.31 -17.34
N ASN A 224 -10.38 46.67 -18.20
CA ASN A 224 -11.80 46.96 -18.38
C ASN A 224 -12.73 46.02 -17.58
N LYS A 225 -12.24 44.84 -17.15
CA LYS A 225 -12.99 43.90 -16.31
C LYS A 225 -12.89 44.28 -14.83
N THR A 226 -13.95 44.01 -14.09
CA THR A 226 -13.97 44.08 -12.62
C THR A 226 -13.32 42.84 -12.00
N PRO A 227 -12.88 42.90 -10.72
CA PRO A 227 -12.33 41.73 -10.03
C PRO A 227 -13.23 40.49 -10.06
N ASP A 228 -14.53 40.64 -9.80
CA ASP A 228 -15.48 39.51 -9.81
C ASP A 228 -15.69 38.93 -11.23
N GLU A 229 -15.57 39.74 -12.29
CA GLU A 229 -15.57 39.25 -13.69
C GLU A 229 -14.29 38.45 -14.00
N MET A 230 -13.13 38.94 -13.59
CA MET A 230 -11.85 38.22 -13.77
C MET A 230 -11.81 36.89 -12.99
N GLU A 231 -12.35 36.87 -11.78
CA GLU A 231 -12.47 35.66 -10.94
C GLU A 231 -13.31 34.58 -11.63
N LEU A 232 -14.51 34.96 -12.12
CA LEU A 232 -15.43 34.04 -12.79
C LEU A 232 -14.81 33.47 -14.08
N ASP A 233 -14.22 34.31 -14.92
CA ASP A 233 -13.57 33.87 -16.15
C ASP A 233 -12.38 32.93 -15.86
N ALA A 234 -11.56 33.23 -14.84
CA ALA A 234 -10.42 32.38 -14.46
C ALA A 234 -10.86 31.01 -13.93
N ILE A 235 -11.91 30.97 -13.09
CA ILE A 235 -12.50 29.72 -12.57
C ILE A 235 -13.14 28.90 -13.70
N GLN A 236 -13.77 29.56 -14.68
CA GLN A 236 -14.28 28.92 -15.90
C GLN A 236 -13.15 28.32 -16.73
N SER A 237 -12.03 29.02 -16.93
CA SER A 237 -10.84 28.49 -17.63
C SER A 237 -10.27 27.25 -16.93
N LEU A 238 -10.08 27.30 -15.60
CA LEU A 238 -9.64 26.14 -14.81
C LEU A 238 -10.64 24.98 -14.92
N THR A 239 -11.95 25.26 -14.84
CA THR A 239 -13.01 24.23 -14.95
C THR A 239 -12.98 23.55 -16.32
N ARG A 240 -12.81 24.31 -17.42
CA ARG A 240 -12.64 23.77 -18.78
C ARG A 240 -11.38 22.91 -18.89
N TRP A 241 -10.28 23.37 -18.31
CA TRP A 241 -9.03 22.60 -18.29
C TRP A 241 -9.22 21.27 -17.55
N LEU A 242 -9.78 21.27 -16.34
CA LEU A 242 -10.05 20.06 -15.55
C LEU A 242 -10.99 19.07 -16.25
N LEU A 243 -12.04 19.56 -16.93
CA LEU A 243 -12.93 18.72 -17.73
C LEU A 243 -12.21 18.02 -18.89
N GLY A 244 -11.10 18.57 -19.39
CA GLY A 244 -10.29 17.98 -20.46
C GLY A 244 -10.28 18.78 -21.76
N VAL A 245 -10.67 20.05 -21.72
CA VAL A 245 -10.61 20.99 -22.85
C VAL A 245 -9.32 21.80 -22.75
N ASP A 246 -8.50 21.78 -23.80
CA ASP A 246 -7.32 22.65 -23.92
C ASP A 246 -7.72 24.02 -24.53
N GLN A 247 -7.11 25.10 -24.02
CA GLN A 247 -7.21 26.44 -24.61
C GLN A 247 -6.11 26.61 -25.66
N THR A 248 -6.46 26.44 -26.95
CA THR A 248 -5.49 26.46 -28.06
C THR A 248 -5.40 27.79 -28.82
N ASP A 249 -6.43 28.64 -28.73
CA ASP A 249 -6.48 29.96 -29.37
C ASP A 249 -6.57 31.06 -28.29
N VAL A 250 -5.74 32.09 -28.44
CA VAL A 250 -5.60 33.23 -27.52
C VAL A 250 -6.62 34.36 -27.79
N ASP A 251 -7.38 34.23 -28.89
CA ASP A 251 -8.47 35.12 -29.29
C ASP A 251 -9.63 34.24 -29.82
N ASP A 252 -10.50 33.72 -28.95
CA ASP A 252 -11.71 33.00 -29.38
C ASP A 252 -12.86 34.02 -29.67
N PRO A 253 -13.27 34.18 -30.94
CA PRO A 253 -14.30 35.15 -31.32
C PRO A 253 -15.74 34.71 -30.97
N GLU A 254 -15.97 33.49 -30.46
CA GLU A 254 -17.27 33.08 -29.90
C GLU A 254 -17.41 33.40 -28.41
N THR A 255 -16.30 33.64 -27.67
CA THR A 255 -16.32 33.92 -26.22
C THR A 255 -15.86 35.34 -25.83
N ASP A 256 -15.12 36.05 -26.68
CA ASP A 256 -14.60 37.42 -26.43
C ASP A 256 -13.62 37.48 -25.22
N TRP A 257 -12.89 36.39 -24.98
CA TRP A 257 -11.91 36.26 -23.89
C TRP A 257 -10.46 36.48 -24.38
N ILE A 258 -9.62 37.06 -23.51
CA ILE A 258 -8.16 37.20 -23.72
C ILE A 258 -7.45 36.09 -22.93
N ASP A 259 -7.61 34.85 -23.38
CA ASP A 259 -7.10 33.68 -22.67
C ASP A 259 -5.57 33.58 -22.75
N ARG A 260 -4.92 33.13 -21.67
CA ARG A 260 -3.51 32.73 -21.72
C ARG A 260 -3.39 31.25 -22.09
N PRO A 261 -2.32 30.84 -22.80
CA PRO A 261 -2.06 29.43 -23.04
C PRO A 261 -1.77 28.72 -21.71
N LEU A 262 -2.63 27.76 -21.35
CA LEU A 262 -2.39 26.82 -20.26
C LEU A 262 -1.51 25.65 -20.74
N ARG A 263 -1.08 24.79 -19.81
CA ARG A 263 -0.42 23.51 -20.12
C ARG A 263 -1.24 22.72 -21.12
N SER A 264 -0.66 22.50 -22.31
CA SER A 264 -1.30 21.66 -23.31
C SER A 264 -1.08 20.17 -23.05
N ARG A 265 -2.12 19.41 -23.38
CA ARG A 265 -2.19 17.94 -23.41
C ARG A 265 -2.32 17.43 -24.85
N GLN A 266 -2.17 18.28 -25.86
CA GLN A 266 -2.37 17.89 -27.26
C GLN A 266 -1.27 16.94 -27.75
N TYR A 267 -1.67 15.73 -28.11
CA TYR A 267 -0.80 14.67 -28.62
C TYR A 267 -1.27 14.19 -29.99
N PHE A 268 -0.34 13.81 -30.87
CA PHE A 268 -0.69 13.22 -32.18
C PHE A 268 -0.83 11.71 -32.06
N PHE A 269 -2.05 11.23 -32.33
CA PHE A 269 -2.42 9.83 -32.24
C PHE A 269 -2.34 9.17 -33.63
N ALA A 270 -1.38 8.27 -33.82
CA ALA A 270 -1.12 7.62 -35.11
C ALA A 270 -2.24 6.66 -35.56
N ASP A 271 -3.00 6.09 -34.61
CA ASP A 271 -4.17 5.25 -34.86
C ASP A 271 -5.35 6.04 -35.46
N THR A 272 -5.57 7.27 -35.00
CA THR A 272 -6.64 8.15 -35.53
C THR A 272 -6.17 9.09 -36.65
N GLY A 273 -4.85 9.32 -36.74
CA GLY A 273 -4.23 10.29 -37.64
C GLY A 273 -4.51 11.75 -37.26
N LYS A 274 -4.80 12.04 -35.99
CA LYS A 274 -5.24 13.35 -35.50
C LYS A 274 -4.47 13.77 -34.24
N THR A 275 -4.37 15.09 -34.04
CA THR A 275 -4.04 15.66 -32.73
C THR A 275 -5.30 15.70 -31.86
N GLN A 276 -5.23 15.17 -30.64
CA GLN A 276 -6.30 15.16 -29.64
C GLN A 276 -5.71 15.36 -28.23
N GLU A 277 -6.53 15.71 -27.23
CA GLU A 277 -6.06 15.88 -25.86
C GLU A 277 -5.82 14.53 -25.17
N TRP A 278 -4.64 14.36 -24.56
CA TRP A 278 -4.36 13.27 -23.62
C TRP A 278 -4.88 13.67 -22.23
N ARG A 279 -6.13 13.30 -21.93
CA ARG A 279 -6.86 13.86 -20.79
C ARG A 279 -6.53 13.22 -19.44
N LEU A 280 -6.01 11.99 -19.43
CA LEU A 280 -5.71 11.26 -18.19
C LEU A 280 -4.29 11.55 -17.67
N GLY A 281 -4.19 11.93 -16.40
CA GLY A 281 -2.93 12.09 -15.69
C GLY A 281 -2.16 10.80 -15.48
N ASP A 282 -0.93 10.90 -15.00
CA ASP A 282 -0.14 9.73 -14.60
C ASP A 282 -0.75 9.01 -13.38
N VAL A 283 -0.68 7.68 -13.41
CA VAL A 283 -1.09 6.78 -12.33
C VAL A 283 0.14 6.00 -11.90
N ILE A 284 0.84 6.50 -10.88
CA ILE A 284 2.14 5.94 -10.45
C ILE A 284 1.96 4.88 -9.36
N HIS A 285 1.33 5.23 -8.22
CA HIS A 285 1.20 4.30 -7.09
C HIS A 285 -0.24 3.92 -6.73
N SER A 286 -1.24 4.57 -7.32
CA SER A 286 -2.64 4.17 -7.19
C SER A 286 -2.96 2.96 -8.09
N ALA A 287 -2.50 1.78 -7.68
CA ALA A 287 -2.76 0.54 -8.40
C ALA A 287 -4.28 0.32 -8.58
N PRO A 288 -4.78 0.07 -9.81
CA PRO A 288 -6.23 -0.02 -10.05
C PRO A 288 -6.92 -1.11 -9.23
N THR A 289 -7.99 -0.73 -8.53
CA THR A 289 -8.81 -1.62 -7.70
C THR A 289 -10.14 -1.90 -8.41
N ALA A 290 -10.35 -3.15 -8.84
CA ALA A 290 -11.61 -3.58 -9.44
C ALA A 290 -12.62 -4.00 -8.37
N VAL A 291 -13.83 -3.44 -8.42
CA VAL A 291 -14.97 -3.78 -7.57
C VAL A 291 -16.04 -4.43 -8.44
N SER A 292 -16.56 -5.57 -8.00
CA SER A 292 -17.65 -6.30 -8.68
C SER A 292 -18.68 -6.75 -7.64
N LYS A 293 -19.09 -8.03 -7.62
CA LYS A 293 -19.92 -8.57 -6.54
C LYS A 293 -19.27 -8.37 -5.15
N PRO A 294 -20.05 -8.26 -4.06
CA PRO A 294 -19.54 -8.16 -2.69
C PRO A 294 -18.51 -9.25 -2.37
N ALA A 295 -17.41 -8.87 -1.72
CA ALA A 295 -16.17 -9.65 -1.69
C ALA A 295 -15.79 -10.20 -0.30
N GLU A 296 -16.23 -9.53 0.77
CA GLU A 296 -15.85 -9.87 2.16
C GLU A 296 -16.45 -11.18 2.67
N ALA A 297 -17.49 -11.70 2.00
CA ALA A 297 -18.06 -13.02 2.25
C ALA A 297 -18.49 -13.30 3.71
N PHE A 298 -18.98 -12.29 4.45
CA PHE A 298 -19.52 -12.45 5.82
C PHE A 298 -20.61 -13.54 5.93
N ASN A 299 -21.34 -13.81 4.83
CA ASN A 299 -22.29 -14.90 4.71
C ASN A 299 -21.68 -16.31 4.64
N GLN A 300 -20.40 -16.44 4.30
CA GLN A 300 -19.67 -17.71 4.26
C GLN A 300 -18.83 -17.92 5.52
N ILE A 301 -18.11 -16.88 5.95
CA ILE A 301 -17.22 -16.92 7.12
C ILE A 301 -18.07 -16.98 8.41
N TYR A 302 -18.96 -16.00 8.61
CA TYR A 302 -19.75 -15.86 9.84
C TYR A 302 -21.22 -16.30 9.67
N ARG A 303 -21.60 -16.80 8.49
CA ARG A 303 -22.97 -17.24 8.16
C ARG A 303 -24.04 -16.15 8.31
N ASP A 304 -23.66 -14.89 8.16
CA ASP A 304 -24.56 -13.75 8.33
C ASP A 304 -25.69 -13.74 7.25
N PRO A 305 -26.98 -13.84 7.63
CA PRO A 305 -28.10 -13.82 6.70
C PRO A 305 -28.42 -12.41 6.17
N THR A 306 -28.01 -11.36 6.87
CA THR A 306 -28.19 -9.96 6.46
C THR A 306 -27.22 -9.63 5.32
N TYR A 307 -25.95 -10.03 5.43
CA TYR A 307 -24.99 -9.98 4.32
C TYR A 307 -25.38 -10.96 3.18
N THR A 308 -26.08 -12.05 3.49
CA THR A 308 -26.66 -12.93 2.45
C THR A 308 -27.73 -12.22 1.61
N LYS A 309 -28.45 -11.23 2.14
CA LYS A 309 -29.33 -10.38 1.32
C LYS A 309 -28.50 -9.51 0.37
N PHE A 310 -27.49 -8.82 0.91
CA PHE A 310 -26.61 -7.91 0.18
C PHE A 310 -25.86 -8.58 -0.97
N SER A 311 -25.10 -9.64 -0.67
CA SER A 311 -24.34 -10.42 -1.64
C SER A 311 -25.19 -11.07 -2.74
N LYS A 312 -26.48 -11.33 -2.49
CA LYS A 312 -27.43 -11.81 -3.52
C LYS A 312 -28.03 -10.70 -4.37
N TYR A 313 -28.22 -9.51 -3.81
CA TYR A 313 -28.76 -8.38 -4.56
C TYR A 313 -27.72 -7.79 -5.53
N TRP A 314 -26.47 -7.69 -5.07
CA TRP A 314 -25.32 -7.22 -5.84
C TRP A 314 -24.51 -8.37 -6.49
N ASP A 315 -25.11 -9.55 -6.66
CA ASP A 315 -24.46 -10.75 -7.24
C ASP A 315 -23.85 -10.50 -8.64
N LYS A 316 -24.54 -9.65 -9.41
CA LYS A 316 -24.23 -9.20 -10.77
C LYS A 316 -24.12 -7.67 -10.78
N ARG A 317 -23.36 -7.09 -9.84
CA ARG A 317 -22.96 -5.68 -9.87
C ARG A 317 -22.00 -5.44 -11.04
N ARG A 318 -22.11 -4.28 -11.68
CA ARG A 318 -21.17 -3.82 -12.73
C ARG A 318 -19.74 -3.87 -12.17
N ILE A 319 -18.80 -4.35 -12.98
CA ILE A 319 -17.37 -4.27 -12.65
C ILE A 319 -16.94 -2.82 -12.87
N VAL A 320 -16.42 -2.16 -11.83
CA VAL A 320 -15.87 -0.80 -11.93
C VAL A 320 -14.45 -0.78 -11.39
N ILE A 321 -13.57 -0.10 -12.11
CA ILE A 321 -12.15 -0.01 -11.81
C ILE A 321 -11.89 1.38 -11.24
N TYR A 322 -11.46 1.42 -9.99
CA TYR A 322 -11.16 2.64 -9.25
C TYR A 322 -9.65 2.84 -9.14
N PHE A 323 -9.17 4.03 -9.50
CA PHE A 323 -7.78 4.43 -9.35
C PHE A 323 -7.68 5.94 -9.19
N GLY A 324 -6.67 6.39 -8.46
CA GLY A 324 -6.32 7.79 -8.35
C GLY A 324 -5.32 8.22 -9.42
N GLY A 325 -5.46 9.45 -9.90
CA GLY A 325 -4.55 10.10 -10.84
C GLY A 325 -3.86 11.30 -10.22
N ASN A 326 -2.64 11.57 -10.71
CA ASN A 326 -1.91 12.81 -10.41
C ASN A 326 -2.39 14.02 -11.24
N ASP A 327 -3.57 13.90 -11.86
CA ASP A 327 -4.41 14.99 -12.38
C ASP A 327 -5.47 15.47 -11.37
N GLY A 328 -5.38 15.04 -10.10
CA GLY A 328 -6.23 15.55 -9.01
C GLY A 328 -7.43 14.67 -8.65
N MET A 329 -7.65 13.55 -9.36
CA MET A 329 -8.91 12.83 -9.36
C MET A 329 -8.80 11.38 -8.87
N LEU A 330 -9.84 10.89 -8.19
CA LEU A 330 -10.21 9.47 -8.24
C LEU A 330 -11.07 9.24 -9.48
N HIS A 331 -10.70 8.30 -10.35
CA HIS A 331 -11.50 7.90 -11.51
C HIS A 331 -12.27 6.61 -11.22
N ALA A 332 -13.47 6.50 -11.78
CA ALA A 332 -14.29 5.29 -11.80
C ALA A 332 -14.54 4.87 -13.25
N VAL A 333 -13.92 3.78 -13.69
CA VAL A 333 -13.95 3.31 -15.09
C VAL A 333 -14.80 2.06 -15.26
N ASN A 334 -15.66 2.03 -16.29
CA ASN A 334 -16.55 0.91 -16.59
C ASN A 334 -15.77 -0.33 -17.06
N GLY A 335 -15.75 -1.39 -16.24
CA GLY A 335 -15.24 -2.71 -16.59
C GLY A 335 -16.27 -3.64 -17.23
N GLY A 336 -17.53 -3.22 -17.34
CA GLY A 336 -18.63 -4.02 -17.90
C GLY A 336 -19.12 -5.12 -16.95
N PHE A 337 -19.55 -6.24 -17.52
CA PHE A 337 -20.00 -7.44 -16.79
C PHE A 337 -19.32 -8.67 -17.38
N TYR A 338 -18.76 -9.55 -16.55
CA TYR A 338 -18.05 -10.74 -17.02
C TYR A 338 -18.90 -12.01 -16.85
N ILE A 339 -19.01 -12.81 -17.91
CA ILE A 339 -19.60 -14.16 -17.89
C ILE A 339 -18.46 -15.19 -17.99
N GLU A 340 -18.28 -15.99 -16.93
CA GLU A 340 -17.17 -16.96 -16.83
C GLU A 340 -17.32 -18.12 -17.85
N ASP A 341 -18.54 -18.65 -18.02
CA ASP A 341 -18.82 -19.78 -18.92
C ASP A 341 -18.51 -19.49 -20.40
N THR A 342 -18.78 -18.28 -20.87
CA THR A 342 -18.47 -17.82 -22.23
C THR A 342 -17.14 -17.07 -22.34
N LYS A 343 -16.51 -16.75 -21.20
CA LYS A 343 -15.32 -15.90 -21.06
C LYS A 343 -15.48 -14.51 -21.73
N GLN A 344 -16.68 -13.96 -21.65
CA GLN A 344 -17.08 -12.75 -22.37
C GLN A 344 -17.35 -11.57 -21.45
N PHE A 345 -16.95 -10.38 -21.88
CA PHE A 345 -17.37 -9.11 -21.31
C PHE A 345 -18.60 -8.55 -22.05
N CYS A 346 -19.66 -8.23 -21.31
CA CYS A 346 -20.87 -7.59 -21.80
C CYS A 346 -20.88 -6.09 -21.44
N CYS A 347 -21.50 -5.28 -22.30
CA CYS A 347 -21.77 -3.86 -22.04
C CYS A 347 -22.90 -3.66 -21.01
N THR A 348 -23.90 -4.55 -21.06
CA THR A 348 -25.09 -4.56 -20.20
C THR A 348 -25.13 -5.79 -19.28
N LYS A 349 -25.97 -5.72 -18.23
CA LYS A 349 -26.12 -6.81 -17.25
C LYS A 349 -26.57 -8.11 -17.95
N PRO A 350 -25.88 -9.24 -17.73
CA PRO A 350 -26.22 -10.52 -18.35
C PRO A 350 -27.67 -10.94 -18.12
N VAL A 351 -28.29 -11.52 -19.16
CA VAL A 351 -29.64 -12.08 -19.08
C VAL A 351 -29.58 -13.59 -18.91
N THR A 352 -30.39 -14.13 -18.01
CA THR A 352 -30.53 -15.58 -17.82
C THR A 352 -31.57 -16.13 -18.80
N VAL A 353 -31.17 -17.10 -19.62
CA VAL A 353 -32.02 -17.75 -20.62
C VAL A 353 -32.02 -19.26 -20.44
N THR A 354 -33.13 -19.93 -20.76
CA THR A 354 -33.23 -21.38 -20.74
C THR A 354 -32.85 -21.96 -22.11
N LYS A 355 -31.81 -22.80 -22.15
CA LYS A 355 -31.41 -23.57 -23.34
C LYS A 355 -31.58 -25.06 -23.10
N THR A 356 -32.10 -25.79 -24.08
CA THR A 356 -32.15 -27.25 -24.03
C THR A 356 -30.82 -27.84 -24.52
N VAL A 357 -29.99 -28.35 -23.60
CA VAL A 357 -28.72 -29.05 -23.88
C VAL A 357 -28.92 -30.54 -23.63
N ASP A 358 -28.59 -31.40 -24.59
CA ASP A 358 -28.78 -32.86 -24.53
C ASP A 358 -30.19 -33.34 -24.11
N GLY A 359 -31.21 -32.50 -24.34
CA GLY A 359 -32.61 -32.78 -23.97
C GLY A 359 -32.97 -32.42 -22.52
N GLN A 360 -32.09 -31.72 -21.80
CA GLN A 360 -32.37 -31.10 -20.50
C GLN A 360 -32.37 -29.58 -20.64
N ASP A 361 -33.31 -28.92 -19.98
CA ASP A 361 -33.35 -27.46 -19.91
C ASP A 361 -32.35 -26.98 -18.86
N VAL A 362 -31.40 -26.14 -19.29
CA VAL A 362 -30.33 -25.56 -18.49
C VAL A 362 -30.46 -24.04 -18.57
N GLU A 363 -30.40 -23.37 -17.43
CA GLU A 363 -30.30 -21.90 -17.38
C GLU A 363 -28.84 -21.52 -17.64
N VAL A 364 -28.62 -20.61 -18.59
CA VAL A 364 -27.30 -20.06 -18.92
C VAL A 364 -27.39 -18.53 -18.99
N GLU A 365 -26.25 -17.86 -18.83
CA GLU A 365 -26.15 -16.42 -19.02
C GLU A 365 -25.74 -16.07 -20.45
N GLU A 366 -26.29 -14.99 -20.98
CA GLU A 366 -25.89 -14.41 -22.28
C GLU A 366 -25.72 -12.89 -22.16
N CYS A 367 -24.77 -12.33 -22.92
CA CYS A 367 -24.73 -10.89 -23.17
C CYS A 367 -25.90 -10.52 -24.10
N ASN A 368 -26.79 -9.63 -23.64
CA ASN A 368 -27.79 -9.03 -24.52
C ASN A 368 -27.14 -8.05 -25.51
N ASP A 369 -26.18 -7.25 -25.02
CA ASP A 369 -25.40 -6.28 -25.79
C ASP A 369 -23.90 -6.65 -25.65
N PRO A 370 -23.34 -7.43 -26.58
CA PRO A 370 -21.92 -7.76 -26.61
C PRO A 370 -21.08 -6.58 -27.10
N VAL A 371 -19.77 -6.62 -26.82
CA VAL A 371 -18.80 -5.72 -27.44
C VAL A 371 -18.69 -6.03 -28.94
N THR A 372 -18.47 -5.02 -29.79
CA THR A 372 -18.20 -5.21 -31.22
C THR A 372 -17.22 -4.13 -31.69
N ASP A 373 -16.12 -4.54 -32.32
CA ASP A 373 -15.01 -3.67 -32.75
C ASP A 373 -14.47 -2.77 -31.59
N GLY A 374 -14.57 -3.26 -30.35
CA GLY A 374 -14.13 -2.57 -29.12
C GLY A 374 -15.13 -1.56 -28.55
N GLU A 375 -16.34 -1.47 -29.10
CA GLU A 375 -17.38 -0.51 -28.72
C GLU A 375 -18.66 -1.18 -28.20
N CYS A 376 -19.41 -0.43 -27.40
CA CYS A 376 -20.73 -0.79 -26.87
C CYS A 376 -21.82 0.02 -27.58
N THR A 377 -22.83 -0.66 -28.12
CA THR A 377 -23.92 0.03 -28.84
C THR A 377 -24.94 0.62 -27.85
N GLY A 378 -25.08 1.95 -27.82
CA GLY A 378 -26.16 2.64 -27.11
C GLY A 378 -26.07 2.59 -25.58
N THR A 379 -24.92 2.20 -25.04
CA THR A 379 -24.60 2.12 -23.61
C THR A 379 -23.13 2.50 -23.39
N THR A 380 -22.74 2.79 -22.15
CA THR A 380 -21.36 3.15 -21.78
C THR A 380 -20.36 2.08 -22.23
N ASN A 381 -19.30 2.50 -22.93
CA ASN A 381 -18.22 1.66 -23.43
C ASN A 381 -17.41 1.03 -22.29
N LEU A 382 -16.76 -0.09 -22.58
CA LEU A 382 -15.73 -0.61 -21.68
C LEU A 382 -14.51 0.33 -21.68
N GLY A 383 -13.97 0.62 -20.50
CA GLY A 383 -12.91 1.61 -20.30
C GLY A 383 -13.39 3.06 -20.22
N GLU A 384 -14.69 3.35 -20.38
CA GLU A 384 -15.22 4.70 -20.28
C GLU A 384 -15.31 5.17 -18.82
N GLU A 385 -14.97 6.43 -18.56
CA GLU A 385 -15.07 7.06 -17.24
C GLU A 385 -16.55 7.29 -16.89
N LEU A 386 -17.07 6.55 -15.90
CA LEU A 386 -18.44 6.71 -15.39
C LEU A 386 -18.59 8.04 -14.65
N TRP A 387 -17.56 8.37 -13.87
CA TRP A 387 -17.39 9.59 -13.11
C TRP A 387 -15.95 9.68 -12.57
N ALA A 388 -15.58 10.87 -12.14
CA ALA A 388 -14.38 11.13 -11.35
C ALA A 388 -14.75 11.95 -10.09
N TYR A 389 -13.89 11.95 -9.09
CA TYR A 389 -14.05 12.75 -7.88
C TYR A 389 -12.75 13.51 -7.55
N ILE A 390 -12.86 14.82 -7.35
CA ILE A 390 -11.79 15.67 -6.85
C ILE A 390 -12.01 15.91 -5.35
N PRO A 391 -11.10 15.46 -4.48
CA PRO A 391 -11.13 15.74 -3.04
C PRO A 391 -11.08 17.24 -2.72
N TYR A 392 -11.79 17.64 -1.68
CA TYR A 392 -11.84 19.01 -1.16
C TYR A 392 -10.45 19.53 -0.79
N ASN A 393 -9.64 18.72 -0.10
CA ASN A 393 -8.29 19.11 0.31
C ASN A 393 -7.30 19.31 -0.86
N LEU A 394 -7.65 18.90 -2.09
CA LEU A 394 -6.82 19.13 -3.28
C LEU A 394 -7.17 20.40 -4.06
N GLN A 395 -8.30 21.06 -3.76
CA GLN A 395 -8.79 22.23 -4.53
C GLN A 395 -7.72 23.32 -4.71
N PRO A 396 -6.93 23.73 -3.68
CA PRO A 396 -5.92 24.78 -3.83
C PRO A 396 -4.73 24.40 -4.73
N HIS A 397 -4.55 23.11 -5.01
CA HIS A 397 -3.45 22.58 -5.81
C HIS A 397 -3.81 22.39 -7.29
N LEU A 398 -5.10 22.34 -7.64
CA LEU A 398 -5.57 22.05 -9.00
C LEU A 398 -5.04 23.06 -10.03
N LYS A 399 -4.88 24.33 -9.63
CA LYS A 399 -4.31 25.38 -10.48
C LYS A 399 -2.91 25.04 -11.00
N CYS A 400 -2.12 24.28 -10.26
CA CYS A 400 -0.78 23.86 -10.69
C CYS A 400 -0.84 22.95 -11.91
N LEU A 401 -1.88 22.12 -12.05
CA LEU A 401 -2.00 21.17 -13.17
C LEU A 401 -2.05 21.89 -14.53
N ALA A 402 -2.63 23.08 -14.56
CA ALA A 402 -2.79 23.93 -15.74
C ALA A 402 -1.57 24.84 -16.05
N ASP A 403 -0.54 24.86 -15.19
CA ASP A 403 0.66 25.69 -15.37
C ASP A 403 1.51 25.20 -16.56
N GLU A 404 1.84 26.09 -17.51
CA GLU A 404 2.72 25.82 -18.67
C GLU A 404 4.05 25.17 -18.23
N TYR A 405 4.55 25.52 -17.04
CA TYR A 405 5.81 25.02 -16.47
C TYR A 405 5.60 23.96 -15.37
N TYR A 406 4.48 23.23 -15.39
CA TYR A 406 4.15 22.19 -14.41
C TYR A 406 5.33 21.26 -14.09
N SER A 407 5.80 21.36 -12.85
CA SER A 407 6.59 20.31 -12.21
C SER A 407 5.65 19.31 -11.58
N HIS A 408 5.98 18.03 -11.67
CA HIS A 408 5.17 16.95 -11.10
C HIS A 408 4.86 17.15 -9.63
N LYS A 409 3.64 16.78 -9.26
CA LYS A 409 3.10 16.76 -7.91
C LYS A 409 2.26 15.50 -7.77
N TYR A 410 2.33 14.86 -6.62
CA TYR A 410 1.37 13.83 -6.25
C TYR A 410 0.02 14.49 -5.92
N PHE A 411 -1.09 13.84 -6.28
CA PHE A 411 -2.43 14.24 -5.91
C PHE A 411 -3.19 13.09 -5.25
N VAL A 412 -3.97 12.30 -6.01
CA VAL A 412 -4.64 11.10 -5.50
C VAL A 412 -3.77 9.90 -5.86
N ASP A 413 -2.69 9.68 -5.11
CA ASP A 413 -1.68 8.66 -5.45
C ASP A 413 -1.81 7.35 -4.63
N LYS A 414 -2.77 7.25 -3.69
CA LYS A 414 -3.00 6.00 -2.93
C LYS A 414 -3.90 5.03 -3.69
N LYS A 415 -3.58 3.73 -3.63
CA LYS A 415 -4.50 2.64 -4.01
C LYS A 415 -5.78 2.69 -3.15
N PRO A 416 -6.99 2.80 -3.74
CA PRO A 416 -8.23 2.80 -2.98
C PRO A 416 -8.44 1.49 -2.20
N ARG A 417 -8.85 1.61 -0.93
CA ARG A 417 -9.31 0.47 -0.11
C ARG A 417 -10.82 0.37 -0.19
N ILE A 418 -11.33 -0.84 -0.27
CA ILE A 418 -12.75 -1.15 -0.40
C ILE A 418 -13.15 -1.98 0.81
N PHE A 419 -14.32 -1.71 1.38
CA PHE A 419 -14.87 -2.47 2.50
C PHE A 419 -16.38 -2.62 2.33
N ASP A 420 -16.92 -3.81 2.59
CA ASP A 420 -18.36 -3.95 2.82
C ASP A 420 -18.65 -3.72 4.32
N VAL A 421 -19.57 -2.81 4.64
CA VAL A 421 -19.86 -2.36 6.02
C VAL A 421 -21.37 -2.26 6.29
N GLN A 422 -21.80 -2.47 7.54
CA GLN A 422 -23.21 -2.38 7.94
C GLN A 422 -23.49 -1.09 8.75
N ILE A 423 -23.45 0.06 8.06
CA ILE A 423 -23.67 1.41 8.64
C ILE A 423 -24.88 2.16 8.05
N PHE A 424 -25.59 1.53 7.11
CA PHE A 424 -26.70 2.13 6.38
C PHE A 424 -28.02 1.64 6.97
N ALA A 425 -29.09 2.44 6.92
CA ALA A 425 -30.44 1.92 7.13
C ALA A 425 -30.84 1.05 5.92
N GLU A 426 -31.65 0.00 6.11
CA GLU A 426 -32.08 -0.87 5.01
C GLU A 426 -32.90 -0.08 3.97
N ASP A 427 -32.35 0.03 2.76
CA ASP A 427 -32.98 0.67 1.60
C ASP A 427 -32.84 -0.21 0.32
N ALA A 428 -33.06 0.38 -0.87
CA ALA A 428 -33.02 -0.33 -2.15
C ALA A 428 -31.60 -0.68 -2.64
N ASP A 429 -30.60 0.15 -2.31
CA ASP A 429 -29.20 -0.09 -2.64
C ASP A 429 -28.48 -0.79 -1.47
N HIS A 430 -28.97 -0.62 -0.24
CA HIS A 430 -28.42 -1.17 1.01
C HIS A 430 -29.28 -2.27 1.67
N PRO A 431 -29.62 -3.38 0.98
CA PRO A 431 -30.44 -4.44 1.57
C PRO A 431 -29.71 -5.12 2.75
N GLY A 432 -30.41 -5.28 3.87
CA GLY A 432 -29.83 -5.69 5.14
C GLY A 432 -29.01 -4.59 5.86
N GLY A 433 -28.99 -3.34 5.37
CA GLY A 433 -28.20 -2.24 5.94
C GLY A 433 -26.71 -2.25 5.56
N TRP A 434 -26.33 -3.13 4.63
CA TRP A 434 -24.96 -3.27 4.13
C TRP A 434 -24.72 -2.41 2.90
N GLY A 435 -23.51 -1.84 2.79
CA GLY A 435 -23.03 -1.13 1.60
C GLY A 435 -21.53 -1.36 1.37
N THR A 436 -21.07 -1.11 0.15
CA THR A 436 -19.65 -1.13 -0.21
C THR A 436 -19.14 0.31 -0.20
N ILE A 437 -18.20 0.62 0.70
CA ILE A 437 -17.52 1.91 0.75
C ILE A 437 -16.13 1.83 0.12
N LEU A 438 -15.69 2.94 -0.47
CA LEU A 438 -14.34 3.18 -0.94
C LEU A 438 -13.68 4.22 -0.04
N VAL A 439 -12.52 3.88 0.53
CA VAL A 439 -11.63 4.81 1.23
C VAL A 439 -10.46 5.13 0.32
N GLY A 440 -10.43 6.36 -0.19
CA GLY A 440 -9.34 6.92 -0.97
C GLY A 440 -8.41 7.78 -0.11
N GLY A 441 -7.21 8.06 -0.60
CA GLY A 441 -6.24 8.89 0.10
C GLY A 441 -5.23 9.53 -0.86
N MET A 442 -4.51 10.53 -0.37
CA MET A 442 -3.62 11.35 -1.20
C MET A 442 -2.16 10.90 -1.17
N ARG A 443 -1.76 10.13 -0.14
CA ARG A 443 -0.38 9.70 0.09
C ARG A 443 0.55 10.92 0.22
N PHE A 444 1.30 11.29 -0.81
CA PHE A 444 2.18 12.48 -0.82
C PHE A 444 1.52 13.71 -1.47
N GLY A 445 0.29 13.59 -1.98
CA GLY A 445 -0.51 14.73 -2.41
C GLY A 445 -1.17 15.47 -1.24
N GLY A 446 -1.64 16.69 -1.51
CA GLY A 446 -2.25 17.57 -0.51
C GLY A 446 -1.21 18.17 0.44
N ALA A 447 -0.23 18.90 -0.08
CA ALA A 447 0.70 19.63 0.78
C ALA A 447 -0.05 20.74 1.54
N THR A 448 0.22 20.89 2.84
CA THR A 448 -0.61 21.73 3.71
C THR A 448 -0.72 23.19 3.25
N VAL A 449 -1.95 23.72 3.21
CA VAL A 449 -2.30 25.11 2.87
C VAL A 449 -3.34 25.63 3.86
N ASP A 450 -3.05 26.75 4.53
CA ASP A 450 -4.04 27.44 5.37
C ASP A 450 -5.00 28.28 4.49
N ALA A 451 -6.30 28.19 4.72
CA ALA A 451 -7.30 28.89 3.89
C ALA A 451 -7.13 30.42 3.91
N LYS A 452 -6.68 30.99 5.03
CA LYS A 452 -6.36 32.42 5.17
C LYS A 452 -5.28 32.94 4.21
N ASP A 453 -4.40 32.07 3.73
CA ASP A 453 -3.34 32.44 2.78
C ASP A 453 -3.85 32.43 1.32
N LEU A 454 -5.07 31.88 1.09
CA LEU A 454 -5.73 31.86 -0.22
C LEU A 454 -6.65 33.07 -0.44
N ASN A 455 -7.34 33.51 0.61
CA ASN A 455 -8.47 34.46 0.51
C ASN A 455 -8.16 35.90 0.97
N ASP A 456 -6.93 36.19 1.43
CA ASP A 456 -6.49 37.48 2.04
C ASP A 456 -7.52 38.11 3.00
N PHE A 457 -8.28 37.27 3.71
CA PHE A 457 -9.50 37.63 4.44
C PHE A 457 -9.16 38.39 5.74
N LYS A 458 -8.94 39.71 5.61
CA LYS A 458 -8.37 40.56 6.68
C LYS A 458 -9.35 41.55 7.30
N ASP A 459 -10.64 41.46 6.99
CA ASP A 459 -11.60 42.53 7.25
C ASP A 459 -12.84 42.17 8.10
N ASN A 460 -12.95 40.93 8.61
CA ASN A 460 -13.93 40.58 9.66
C ASN A 460 -13.36 40.71 11.09
N ASN A 461 -13.17 41.96 11.54
CA ASN A 461 -12.75 42.31 12.91
C ASN A 461 -11.41 41.69 13.41
N GLY A 462 -10.60 41.13 12.52
CA GLY A 462 -9.35 40.42 12.86
C GLY A 462 -9.52 38.92 13.14
N LEU A 463 -10.55 38.29 12.55
CA LEU A 463 -10.72 36.83 12.52
C LEU A 463 -10.26 36.29 11.15
N GLU A 464 -9.45 35.24 11.17
CA GLU A 464 -8.92 34.54 9.99
C GLU A 464 -9.82 33.33 9.63
N ASP A 465 -9.83 32.88 8.37
CA ASP A 465 -10.45 31.60 7.98
C ASP A 465 -9.61 30.45 8.57
N PRO A 466 -10.17 29.64 9.50
CA PRO A 466 -9.39 28.68 10.28
C PRO A 466 -9.14 27.37 9.54
N ARG A 467 -9.77 27.15 8.38
CA ARG A 467 -9.67 25.87 7.65
C ARG A 467 -8.24 25.63 7.18
N GLN A 468 -7.82 24.37 7.19
CA GLN A 468 -6.55 23.93 6.63
C GLN A 468 -6.78 22.78 5.66
N PHE A 469 -6.30 22.94 4.42
CA PHE A 469 -6.28 21.90 3.41
C PHE A 469 -5.00 21.08 3.59
N THR A 470 -5.10 19.76 3.73
CA THR A 470 -3.94 18.89 3.98
C THR A 470 -4.14 17.50 3.39
N SER A 471 -3.10 16.66 3.36
CA SER A 471 -3.20 15.30 2.84
C SER A 471 -4.27 14.54 3.61
N SER A 472 -5.25 14.00 2.88
CA SER A 472 -6.52 13.59 3.48
C SER A 472 -7.00 12.23 2.98
N PHE A 473 -7.87 11.62 3.79
CA PHE A 473 -8.67 10.45 3.45
C PHE A 473 -10.11 10.88 3.15
N PHE A 474 -10.69 10.29 2.12
CA PHE A 474 -12.08 10.52 1.73
C PHE A 474 -12.81 9.19 1.56
N ILE A 475 -14.09 9.18 1.91
CA ILE A 475 -14.91 7.97 1.97
C ILE A 475 -16.14 8.15 1.08
N LEU A 476 -16.25 7.34 0.04
CA LEU A 476 -17.43 7.29 -0.83
C LEU A 476 -18.23 6.02 -0.59
N ASP A 477 -19.55 6.13 -0.60
CA ASP A 477 -20.44 5.02 -0.88
C ASP A 477 -20.42 4.76 -2.40
N ILE A 478 -19.98 3.55 -2.76
CA ILE A 478 -19.93 3.05 -4.13
C ILE A 478 -20.80 1.79 -4.30
N THR A 479 -21.74 1.56 -3.38
CA THR A 479 -22.63 0.40 -3.37
C THR A 479 -23.35 0.26 -4.72
N ASN A 480 -23.92 1.38 -5.17
CA ASN A 480 -24.45 1.59 -6.50
C ASN A 480 -23.45 2.42 -7.34
N PRO A 481 -22.68 1.80 -8.26
CA PRO A 481 -21.60 2.48 -8.98
C PRO A 481 -22.08 3.57 -9.94
N ASP A 482 -23.34 3.54 -10.37
CA ASP A 482 -23.91 4.52 -11.30
C ASP A 482 -24.40 5.80 -10.56
N SER A 483 -24.39 5.80 -9.21
CA SER A 483 -24.83 6.91 -8.35
C SER A 483 -24.00 7.02 -7.05
N PRO A 484 -22.70 7.35 -7.13
CA PRO A 484 -21.83 7.48 -5.96
C PRO A 484 -22.25 8.62 -5.01
N GLN A 485 -21.95 8.47 -3.72
CA GLN A 485 -22.11 9.54 -2.74
C GLN A 485 -20.86 9.68 -1.88
N LEU A 486 -20.36 10.90 -1.69
CA LEU A 486 -19.36 11.17 -0.66
C LEU A 486 -20.03 11.11 0.72
N LEU A 487 -19.46 10.30 1.61
CA LEU A 487 -19.89 10.18 3.00
C LEU A 487 -19.20 11.23 3.89
N GLY A 488 -17.89 11.42 3.67
CA GLY A 488 -17.07 12.40 4.35
C GLY A 488 -15.64 12.44 3.81
N GLU A 489 -14.93 13.52 4.10
CA GLU A 489 -13.48 13.69 3.87
C GLU A 489 -12.87 14.29 5.13
N LEU A 490 -11.66 13.84 5.51
CA LEU A 490 -10.94 14.37 6.68
C LEU A 490 -10.67 15.87 6.46
N THR A 491 -11.16 16.69 7.38
CA THR A 491 -10.92 18.13 7.42
C THR A 491 -10.20 18.50 8.72
N ARG A 492 -9.53 19.65 8.71
CA ARG A 492 -8.81 20.18 9.86
C ARG A 492 -8.92 21.71 9.88
N ASN A 493 -8.77 22.28 11.07
CA ASN A 493 -8.50 23.69 11.25
C ASN A 493 -7.03 23.91 11.64
N THR A 494 -6.59 25.17 11.67
CA THR A 494 -5.28 25.61 12.19
C THR A 494 -5.15 25.51 13.73
N ASP A 495 -6.10 24.85 14.40
CA ASP A 495 -6.02 24.52 15.82
C ASP A 495 -5.38 23.12 16.04
N ASP A 496 -4.93 22.88 17.27
CA ASP A 496 -4.29 21.61 17.68
C ASP A 496 -5.30 20.60 18.26
N ASP A 497 -6.60 20.96 18.26
CA ASP A 497 -7.71 20.14 18.80
C ASP A 497 -7.94 18.87 17.97
N TYR A 498 -7.59 18.90 16.67
CA TYR A 498 -7.72 17.78 15.73
C TYR A 498 -6.36 17.24 15.28
N VAL A 499 -6.30 15.94 14.99
CA VAL A 499 -5.07 15.24 14.65
C VAL A 499 -4.52 15.68 13.30
N ASP A 500 -3.21 15.93 13.26
CA ASP A 500 -2.46 15.99 12.01
C ASP A 500 -1.96 14.59 11.65
N LEU A 501 -2.42 14.07 10.50
CA LEU A 501 -1.94 12.80 9.93
C LEU A 501 -0.72 12.98 9.02
N ASN A 502 -0.25 14.22 8.84
CA ASN A 502 0.76 14.60 7.86
C ASN A 502 0.40 14.05 6.46
N PHE A 503 1.39 13.60 5.68
CA PHE A 503 1.12 12.88 4.43
C PHE A 503 0.48 11.52 4.69
N THR A 504 -0.66 11.25 4.07
CA THR A 504 -1.51 10.07 4.32
C THR A 504 -0.93 8.77 3.73
N THR A 505 0.30 8.39 4.07
CA THR A 505 1.02 7.24 3.47
C THR A 505 0.54 5.87 3.98
N SER A 506 0.14 5.75 5.25
CA SER A 506 -0.38 4.52 5.87
C SER A 506 -1.73 4.07 5.28
N THR A 507 -1.83 2.85 4.77
CA THR A 507 -3.09 2.28 4.26
C THR A 507 -4.01 1.88 5.42
N PRO A 508 -5.29 2.30 5.44
CA PRO A 508 -6.19 2.11 6.58
C PRO A 508 -6.73 0.67 6.69
N ALA A 509 -7.18 0.32 7.90
CA ALA A 509 -7.81 -0.95 8.23
C ALA A 509 -9.18 -0.76 8.89
N MET A 510 -10.02 -1.80 8.87
CA MET A 510 -11.37 -1.79 9.43
C MET A 510 -11.42 -2.59 10.73
N VAL A 511 -11.92 -1.99 11.80
CA VAL A 511 -12.29 -2.67 13.04
C VAL A 511 -13.80 -2.82 13.07
N SER A 512 -14.30 -4.05 13.13
CA SER A 512 -15.74 -4.36 13.19
C SER A 512 -16.11 -5.00 14.52
N MET A 513 -17.25 -4.61 15.09
CA MET A 513 -17.71 -5.08 16.39
C MET A 513 -19.20 -5.46 16.31
N ARG A 514 -19.51 -6.74 16.08
CA ARG A 514 -20.89 -7.26 16.00
C ARG A 514 -21.25 -8.11 17.21
N ASP A 515 -22.37 -7.80 17.84
CA ASP A 515 -22.83 -8.47 19.06
C ASP A 515 -24.36 -8.53 19.16
N GLY A 516 -24.87 -9.20 20.18
CA GLY A 516 -26.26 -9.16 20.60
C GLY A 516 -26.93 -10.52 20.59
N GLY A 517 -28.12 -10.62 21.18
CA GLY A 517 -28.95 -11.82 21.12
C GLY A 517 -29.82 -11.88 19.85
N LYS A 518 -30.44 -13.02 19.57
CA LYS A 518 -31.24 -13.33 18.36
C LYS A 518 -32.26 -12.31 17.81
N ASP A 519 -32.69 -11.33 18.61
CA ASP A 519 -33.66 -10.29 18.23
C ASP A 519 -33.06 -8.86 18.27
N ALA A 520 -31.79 -8.73 18.69
CA ALA A 520 -31.15 -7.48 19.10
C ALA A 520 -29.64 -7.48 18.75
N VAL A 521 -29.31 -7.97 17.56
CA VAL A 521 -27.95 -7.91 17.00
C VAL A 521 -27.69 -6.52 16.44
N THR A 522 -26.56 -5.94 16.82
CA THR A 522 -26.07 -4.65 16.35
C THR A 522 -24.64 -4.80 15.83
N SER A 523 -24.15 -3.83 15.05
CA SER A 523 -22.73 -3.74 14.69
C SER A 523 -22.24 -2.31 14.69
N THR A 524 -21.10 -2.06 15.31
CA THR A 524 -20.32 -0.82 15.16
C THR A 524 -19.06 -1.07 14.33
N TRP A 525 -18.59 -0.02 13.67
CA TRP A 525 -17.49 -0.09 12.71
C TRP A 525 -16.58 1.13 12.89
N TYR A 526 -15.28 0.91 12.93
CA TYR A 526 -14.27 1.95 13.14
C TYR A 526 -13.18 1.83 12.09
N LEU A 527 -12.87 2.93 11.41
CA LEU A 527 -11.75 3.00 10.47
C LEU A 527 -10.48 3.43 11.22
N VAL A 528 -9.42 2.64 11.10
CA VAL A 528 -8.11 2.91 11.70
C VAL A 528 -7.17 3.45 10.64
N MET A 529 -6.60 4.62 10.88
CA MET A 529 -5.69 5.35 9.99
C MET A 529 -4.40 5.69 10.72
N GLY A 530 -3.25 5.47 10.08
CA GLY A 530 -1.96 5.92 10.62
C GLY A 530 -1.58 7.31 10.10
N ASN A 531 -0.90 8.12 10.93
CA ASN A 531 -0.14 9.26 10.40
C ASN A 531 1.05 8.76 9.54
N GLY A 532 1.44 9.56 8.56
CA GLY A 532 2.63 9.34 7.76
C GLY A 532 3.72 10.39 8.01
N PRO A 533 4.71 10.48 7.10
CA PRO A 533 5.83 11.40 7.22
C PRO A 533 5.40 12.86 7.09
N THR A 534 6.18 13.77 7.68
CA THR A 534 5.94 15.22 7.61
C THR A 534 6.45 15.87 6.31
N SER A 535 7.03 15.09 5.40
CA SER A 535 7.68 15.59 4.18
C SER A 535 7.61 14.59 3.03
N MET A 536 7.62 15.12 1.80
CA MET A 536 7.37 14.34 0.57
C MET A 536 8.47 13.33 0.21
N ASP A 537 9.66 13.44 0.84
CA ASP A 537 10.78 12.51 0.74
C ASP A 537 10.70 11.35 1.78
N GLY A 538 9.61 11.28 2.54
CA GLY A 538 9.41 10.29 3.59
C GLY A 538 10.25 10.54 4.86
N THR A 539 10.73 11.77 5.06
CA THR A 539 11.41 12.22 6.29
C THR A 539 10.42 12.74 7.35
N ASN A 540 10.90 12.86 8.60
CA ASN A 540 10.11 13.33 9.73
C ASN A 540 10.71 14.58 10.36
N ALA A 541 9.83 15.47 10.81
CA ALA A 541 10.16 16.46 11.82
C ALA A 541 10.67 15.75 13.08
N LYS A 542 11.60 16.40 13.80
CA LYS A 542 12.11 15.91 15.06
C LYS A 542 11.00 15.85 16.11
N ASP A 543 10.98 14.79 16.91
CA ASP A 543 10.03 14.55 18.00
C ASP A 543 8.58 14.25 17.52
N GLU A 544 8.38 13.97 16.22
CA GLU A 544 7.07 13.58 15.65
C GLU A 544 6.70 12.15 16.03
N GLN A 545 5.50 11.97 16.58
CA GLN A 545 5.08 10.69 17.14
C GLN A 545 4.18 9.91 16.18
N GLY A 546 4.34 8.58 16.15
CA GLY A 546 3.42 7.71 15.42
C GLY A 546 2.04 7.75 16.06
N ARG A 547 0.98 7.89 15.27
CA ARG A 547 -0.40 8.06 15.74
C ARG A 547 -1.34 7.16 14.95
N LEU A 548 -2.15 6.37 15.64
CA LEU A 548 -3.33 5.72 15.08
C LEU A 548 -4.57 6.58 15.36
N ALA A 549 -5.12 7.20 14.33
CA ALA A 549 -6.43 7.85 14.40
C ALA A 549 -7.55 6.82 14.20
N ILE A 550 -8.57 6.89 15.06
CA ILE A 550 -9.75 6.03 15.07
C ILE A 550 -10.96 6.88 14.68
N LEU A 551 -11.67 6.47 13.64
CA LEU A 551 -12.89 7.11 13.15
C LEU A 551 -14.10 6.17 13.30
N PRO A 552 -15.06 6.44 14.19
CA PRO A 552 -16.35 5.76 14.21
C PRO A 552 -17.10 6.02 12.90
N LEU A 553 -17.43 4.98 12.12
CA LEU A 553 -18.12 5.16 10.84
C LEU A 553 -19.57 5.63 10.99
N GLU A 554 -20.16 5.51 12.18
CA GLU A 554 -21.48 6.07 12.47
C GLU A 554 -21.52 7.59 12.30
N TRP A 555 -20.39 8.29 12.47
CA TRP A 555 -20.26 9.73 12.20
C TRP A 555 -20.69 10.10 10.79
N LEU A 556 -20.52 9.21 9.81
CA LEU A 556 -20.79 9.48 8.40
C LEU A 556 -22.29 9.55 8.05
N LYS A 557 -23.15 8.85 8.80
CA LYS A 557 -24.59 8.70 8.52
C LYS A 557 -25.51 9.03 9.72
N GLY A 558 -24.93 9.25 10.90
CA GLY A 558 -25.59 9.32 12.19
C GLY A 558 -25.74 7.94 12.86
N PRO A 559 -25.67 7.85 14.21
CA PRO A 559 -25.81 6.60 14.97
C PRO A 559 -27.14 5.88 14.73
N ILE A 560 -27.11 4.56 14.96
CA ILE A 560 -28.28 3.68 14.81
C ILE A 560 -28.67 3.14 16.19
N ALA A 561 -29.62 3.80 16.84
CA ALA A 561 -30.10 3.40 18.16
C ALA A 561 -30.59 1.93 18.18
N ASP A 562 -30.22 1.18 19.22
CA ASP A 562 -30.52 -0.26 19.40
C ASP A 562 -31.97 -0.66 19.05
N ILE A 563 -32.94 0.19 19.39
CA ILE A 563 -34.37 -0.05 19.15
C ILE A 563 -34.77 -0.07 17.66
N ASN A 564 -33.93 0.47 16.78
CA ASN A 564 -34.12 0.46 15.33
C ASN A 564 -33.48 -0.77 14.66
N TRP A 565 -32.77 -1.62 15.41
CA TRP A 565 -32.29 -2.91 14.93
C TRP A 565 -33.39 -3.96 15.08
N THR A 566 -33.57 -4.80 14.06
CA THR A 566 -34.50 -5.94 14.11
C THR A 566 -33.91 -7.06 13.27
N ASP A 567 -33.81 -8.27 13.84
CA ASP A 567 -33.19 -9.43 13.19
C ASP A 567 -31.79 -9.13 12.60
N GLY A 568 -30.99 -8.32 13.32
CA GLY A 568 -29.64 -7.90 12.90
C GLY A 568 -29.60 -6.87 11.77
N ILE A 569 -30.75 -6.25 11.44
CA ILE A 569 -30.89 -5.27 10.36
C ILE A 569 -31.24 -3.89 10.94
N PRO A 570 -30.49 -2.84 10.57
CA PRO A 570 -30.82 -1.46 10.94
C PRO A 570 -31.97 -0.92 10.06
N ASN A 571 -33.07 -0.48 10.67
CA ASN A 571 -34.27 -0.02 9.94
C ASN A 571 -34.32 1.51 9.75
N SER A 572 -33.56 2.28 10.53
CA SER A 572 -33.46 3.74 10.42
C SER A 572 -32.29 4.30 11.24
N ASN A 573 -31.65 5.34 10.72
CA ASN A 573 -30.61 6.14 11.37
C ASN A 573 -31.07 7.58 11.58
N THR A 574 -30.43 8.31 12.50
CA THR A 574 -30.70 9.73 12.73
C THR A 574 -29.67 10.60 12.04
N HIS A 575 -29.89 10.92 10.76
CA HIS A 575 -29.00 11.78 9.97
C HIS A 575 -28.70 13.17 10.58
N GLY A 576 -29.54 13.65 11.50
CA GLY A 576 -29.30 14.91 12.23
C GLY A 576 -28.20 14.85 13.31
N ASP A 577 -27.72 13.64 13.63
CA ASP A 577 -26.64 13.36 14.57
C ASP A 577 -25.36 12.89 13.82
N LYS A 578 -25.20 13.32 12.56
CA LYS A 578 -23.97 13.17 11.77
C LYS A 578 -22.85 14.00 12.41
N GLU A 579 -21.60 13.53 12.29
CA GLU A 579 -20.41 14.24 12.77
C GLU A 579 -19.38 14.42 11.64
N PRO A 580 -18.56 15.48 11.65
CA PRO A 580 -17.54 15.70 10.64
C PRO A 580 -16.37 14.73 10.82
N ILE A 581 -15.64 14.41 9.74
CA ILE A 581 -14.34 13.72 9.88
C ILE A 581 -13.31 14.76 10.33
N ARG A 582 -13.35 15.12 11.62
CA ARG A 582 -12.40 15.98 12.32
C ARG A 582 -11.99 15.24 13.59
N ILE A 583 -11.05 14.30 13.46
CA ILE A 583 -10.68 13.36 14.52
C ILE A 583 -9.87 14.11 15.58
N TYR A 584 -10.27 14.02 16.84
CA TYR A 584 -9.64 14.75 17.93
C TYR A 584 -8.21 14.26 18.23
N ASN A 585 -7.32 15.18 18.60
CA ASN A 585 -5.92 14.93 18.95
C ASN A 585 -5.73 14.47 20.42
N GLU A 586 -6.66 13.65 20.91
CA GLU A 586 -6.66 13.10 22.27
C GLU A 586 -7.08 11.62 22.24
N LEU A 587 -6.85 10.89 23.34
CA LEU A 587 -7.33 9.51 23.47
C LEU A 587 -8.87 9.48 23.33
N PRO A 588 -9.46 8.47 22.67
CA PRO A 588 -10.91 8.26 22.67
C PRO A 588 -11.50 8.26 24.08
N GLY A 589 -12.73 8.75 24.22
CA GLY A 589 -13.41 8.85 25.50
C GLY A 589 -14.93 8.64 25.41
N VAL A 590 -15.58 8.40 26.55
CA VAL A 590 -17.01 8.01 26.70
C VAL A 590 -18.03 8.98 26.06
N LYS A 591 -17.61 10.14 25.57
CA LYS A 591 -18.46 11.12 24.85
C LYS A 591 -18.14 11.25 23.36
N ASN A 592 -17.03 10.68 22.94
CA ASN A 592 -16.38 10.85 21.65
C ASN A 592 -15.45 9.64 21.46
N GLU A 593 -15.94 8.61 20.79
CA GLU A 593 -15.18 7.39 20.51
C GLU A 593 -14.17 7.58 19.36
N GLY A 594 -14.13 8.76 18.73
CA GLY A 594 -13.10 9.15 17.77
C GLY A 594 -11.92 9.85 18.44
N GLY A 595 -10.71 9.42 18.13
CA GLY A 595 -9.51 9.97 18.77
C GLY A 595 -8.25 9.29 18.28
N VAL A 596 -7.16 9.44 19.03
CA VAL A 596 -5.81 9.00 18.64
C VAL A 596 -5.16 8.15 19.72
N TYR A 597 -4.62 7.00 19.32
CA TYR A 597 -3.66 6.25 20.12
C TYR A 597 -2.21 6.56 19.69
N PRO A 598 -1.40 7.16 20.57
CA PRO A 598 0.00 7.44 20.29
C PRO A 598 0.85 6.17 20.43
N VAL A 599 1.73 5.94 19.46
CA VAL A 599 2.79 4.93 19.52
C VAL A 599 3.93 5.45 20.40
N PRO A 600 4.46 4.67 21.37
CA PRO A 600 5.61 5.10 22.15
C PRO A 600 6.80 5.51 21.27
N LEU A 601 7.46 6.62 21.60
CA LEU A 601 8.72 7.00 20.95
C LEU A 601 9.84 6.01 21.32
N ALA A 602 10.86 5.89 20.46
CA ALA A 602 12.05 5.10 20.77
C ALA A 602 12.96 5.81 21.80
N ASP A 603 13.80 5.06 22.51
CA ASP A 603 14.77 5.59 23.49
C ASP A 603 16.13 5.94 22.83
N ASN A 604 16.14 6.69 21.72
CA ASN A 604 17.38 7.03 21.01
C ASN A 604 17.56 8.56 20.78
N SER A 605 18.40 8.97 19.82
CA SER A 605 18.72 10.39 19.56
C SER A 605 17.89 11.04 18.44
N GLU A 606 17.09 10.26 17.72
CA GLU A 606 16.25 10.67 16.59
C GLU A 606 14.81 10.19 16.80
N ASN A 607 14.21 10.62 17.92
CA ASN A 607 12.90 10.16 18.42
C ASN A 607 11.71 10.65 17.57
N SER A 608 11.63 10.21 16.32
CA SER A 608 10.48 10.43 15.44
C SER A 608 10.03 9.12 14.81
N SER A 609 8.72 8.97 14.55
CA SER A 609 8.16 7.80 13.86
C SER A 609 6.84 8.09 13.16
N TYR A 610 6.55 7.38 12.07
CA TYR A 610 5.20 7.27 11.49
C TYR A 610 4.78 5.83 11.25
N ILE A 611 3.49 5.63 10.95
CA ILE A 611 2.85 4.31 10.83
C ILE A 611 2.99 3.75 9.42
N SER A 612 3.23 2.45 9.31
CA SER A 612 3.22 1.70 8.05
C SER A 612 1.80 1.48 7.51
N ASP A 613 1.63 0.70 6.44
CA ASP A 613 0.32 0.12 6.14
C ASP A 613 -0.21 -0.78 7.27
N ILE A 614 -1.53 -0.82 7.44
CA ILE A 614 -2.23 -1.45 8.57
C ILE A 614 -3.09 -2.63 8.10
N ILE A 615 -3.15 -3.69 8.91
CA ILE A 615 -4.13 -4.79 8.78
C ILE A 615 -4.92 -5.01 10.07
N SER A 616 -6.13 -5.55 9.96
CA SER A 616 -6.98 -5.97 11.07
C SER A 616 -7.26 -7.48 11.01
N VAL A 617 -7.47 -8.11 12.18
CA VAL A 617 -7.66 -9.56 12.30
C VAL A 617 -8.75 -9.89 13.33
N ASP A 618 -9.61 -10.84 12.97
CA ASP A 618 -10.50 -11.60 13.86
C ASP A 618 -9.88 -13.01 13.98
N TYR A 619 -9.50 -13.38 15.19
CA TYR A 619 -8.97 -14.70 15.57
C TYR A 619 -10.09 -15.65 15.99
N ASN A 620 -11.15 -15.09 16.53
CA ASN A 620 -12.21 -15.78 17.25
C ASN A 620 -13.43 -16.01 16.33
N ILE A 621 -13.22 -16.78 15.25
CA ILE A 621 -14.31 -17.29 14.39
C ILE A 621 -15.10 -18.39 15.13
N ASP A 622 -15.80 -18.01 16.21
CA ASP A 622 -16.49 -18.92 17.11
C ASP A 622 -17.84 -19.38 16.55
N ALA A 623 -17.83 -20.54 15.90
CA ALA A 623 -19.03 -21.22 15.43
C ALA A 623 -19.92 -21.82 16.55
N SER A 624 -19.68 -21.55 17.84
CA SER A 624 -20.46 -22.14 18.93
C SER A 624 -21.86 -21.52 19.11
N THR A 625 -22.02 -20.22 18.82
CA THR A 625 -23.26 -19.46 19.03
C THR A 625 -24.11 -19.31 17.75
N GLU A 626 -24.43 -20.42 17.10
CA GLU A 626 -25.31 -20.43 15.92
C GLU A 626 -26.79 -20.15 16.28
N ASP A 627 -27.16 -18.88 16.33
CA ASP A 627 -28.56 -18.47 16.17
C ASP A 627 -28.91 -18.20 14.69
N SER A 628 -30.15 -17.76 14.42
CA SER A 628 -30.62 -17.50 13.06
C SER A 628 -29.96 -16.30 12.39
N LEU A 629 -29.08 -15.56 13.07
CA LEU A 629 -28.38 -14.36 12.59
C LEU A 629 -26.87 -14.57 12.37
N GLY A 630 -26.38 -15.80 12.53
CA GLY A 630 -24.98 -16.16 12.28
C GLY A 630 -24.07 -15.97 13.49
N VAL A 631 -22.78 -16.18 13.27
CA VAL A 631 -21.71 -16.00 14.25
C VAL A 631 -21.48 -14.52 14.52
N ARG A 632 -21.17 -14.16 15.77
CA ARG A 632 -20.72 -12.82 16.14
C ARG A 632 -19.24 -12.67 15.78
N PHE A 633 -18.88 -11.55 15.18
CA PHE A 633 -17.53 -11.29 14.67
C PHE A 633 -17.00 -9.98 15.24
N ARG A 634 -15.73 -9.98 15.59
CA ARG A 634 -15.07 -8.90 16.29
C ARG A 634 -13.63 -8.86 15.85
N THR A 635 -13.13 -7.68 15.51
CA THR A 635 -11.69 -7.52 15.31
C THR A 635 -11.01 -7.62 16.68
N ASP A 636 -10.17 -8.63 16.87
CA ASP A 636 -9.37 -8.82 18.08
C ASP A 636 -8.20 -7.85 18.16
N ALA A 637 -7.57 -7.59 17.00
CA ALA A 637 -6.33 -6.83 16.93
C ALA A 637 -6.07 -6.20 15.55
N VAL A 638 -5.19 -5.18 15.55
CA VAL A 638 -4.79 -4.41 14.37
C VAL A 638 -3.26 -4.30 14.34
N TYR A 639 -2.59 -4.82 13.30
CA TYR A 639 -1.13 -4.88 13.18
C TYR A 639 -0.56 -3.84 12.22
N PHE A 640 0.57 -3.25 12.60
CA PHE A 640 1.27 -2.23 11.85
C PHE A 640 2.74 -2.17 12.30
N GLY A 641 3.62 -1.71 11.41
CA GLY A 641 4.98 -1.33 11.73
C GLY A 641 5.16 0.19 11.81
N THR A 642 6.40 0.61 12.07
CA THR A 642 6.81 2.01 11.98
C THR A 642 8.03 2.22 11.09
N VAL A 643 8.16 3.44 10.60
CA VAL A 643 9.43 3.99 10.12
C VAL A 643 9.89 5.02 11.15
N ASP A 644 10.95 4.70 11.87
CA ASP A 644 11.54 5.58 12.88
C ASP A 644 12.73 6.37 12.28
N GLY A 645 13.04 7.55 12.80
CA GLY A 645 14.17 8.41 12.40
C GLY A 645 13.77 9.66 11.61
N THR A 646 14.74 10.52 11.29
CA THR A 646 14.47 11.86 10.75
C THR A 646 15.07 12.19 9.37
N TRP A 647 16.16 11.55 8.95
CA TRP A 647 16.95 12.04 7.80
C TRP A 647 17.83 10.97 7.13
N HIS A 648 18.27 11.27 5.90
CA HIS A 648 19.27 10.51 5.14
C HIS A 648 20.67 11.15 5.18
N PRO A 649 21.58 10.78 6.09
CA PRO A 649 22.97 11.23 6.03
C PRO A 649 23.70 10.77 4.76
N GLU A 650 24.70 11.57 4.36
CA GLU A 650 25.64 11.24 3.28
C GLU A 650 26.66 10.18 3.73
N TYR A 651 27.03 9.29 2.81
CA TYR A 651 28.16 8.38 3.03
C TYR A 651 29.47 9.18 3.14
N PRO A 652 30.35 8.90 4.13
CA PRO A 652 31.73 9.38 4.16
C PRO A 652 32.46 9.19 2.83
N ASN A 653 33.21 10.22 2.39
CA ASN A 653 33.68 10.47 1.02
C ASN A 653 34.78 9.51 0.47
N ASP A 654 34.92 8.32 1.05
CA ASP A 654 36.19 7.63 1.20
C ASP A 654 36.17 6.14 0.76
N TYR A 655 35.33 5.78 -0.22
CA TYR A 655 35.46 4.49 -0.93
C TYR A 655 35.32 4.62 -2.45
N TYR A 656 35.35 3.49 -3.18
CA TYR A 656 35.65 3.37 -4.61
C TYR A 656 34.75 4.14 -5.62
N VAL A 657 33.68 4.81 -5.17
CA VAL A 657 32.81 5.64 -6.00
C VAL A 657 32.81 7.07 -5.48
N LYS A 658 33.51 7.98 -6.17
CA LYS A 658 33.45 9.43 -5.89
C LYS A 658 32.16 10.05 -6.45
N SER A 659 31.05 9.73 -5.81
CA SER A 659 29.77 10.44 -5.92
C SER A 659 29.35 10.85 -4.51
N GLY A 660 29.35 12.16 -4.22
CA GLY A 660 28.78 12.71 -2.98
C GLY A 660 27.25 12.66 -2.95
N ASP A 661 26.68 11.72 -3.70
CA ASP A 661 25.27 11.55 -4.00
C ASP A 661 24.74 10.24 -3.36
N GLN A 662 25.59 9.45 -2.68
CA GLN A 662 25.15 8.28 -1.90
C GLN A 662 24.67 8.72 -0.51
N ARG A 663 23.46 8.29 -0.15
CA ARG A 663 22.82 8.50 1.15
C ARG A 663 22.11 7.23 1.62
N PHE A 664 21.93 7.10 2.93
CA PHE A 664 21.22 5.98 3.56
C PHE A 664 20.24 6.51 4.61
N TRP A 665 19.20 5.75 4.93
CA TRP A 665 18.31 6.10 6.05
C TRP A 665 18.95 5.75 7.40
N ASN A 666 19.10 6.74 8.28
CA ASN A 666 19.69 6.54 9.62
C ASN A 666 18.62 6.37 10.72
N GLY A 667 17.61 5.56 10.43
CA GLY A 667 16.50 5.31 11.34
C GLY A 667 16.04 3.86 11.34
N GLY A 668 15.29 3.48 12.37
CA GLY A 668 14.84 2.11 12.60
C GLY A 668 13.40 1.86 12.15
N GLY A 669 12.78 0.88 12.78
CA GLY A 669 11.38 0.54 12.63
C GLY A 669 11.01 -0.59 13.58
N ARG A 670 9.79 -0.52 14.11
CA ARG A 670 9.27 -1.43 15.15
C ARG A 670 7.93 -2.00 14.71
N LEU A 671 7.58 -3.19 15.20
CA LEU A 671 6.31 -3.85 14.92
C LEU A 671 5.38 -3.76 16.14
N PHE A 672 4.12 -3.43 15.90
CA PHE A 672 3.11 -3.21 16.93
C PHE A 672 1.79 -3.92 16.62
N ARG A 673 0.96 -4.08 17.66
CA ARG A 673 -0.48 -4.32 17.55
C ARG A 673 -1.25 -3.30 18.39
N LEU A 674 -2.42 -2.89 17.91
CA LEU A 674 -3.48 -2.28 18.72
C LEU A 674 -4.42 -3.41 19.14
N VAL A 675 -4.65 -3.58 20.44
CA VAL A 675 -5.56 -4.61 20.97
C VAL A 675 -6.97 -4.04 21.09
N THR A 676 -7.93 -4.70 20.46
CA THR A 676 -9.35 -4.31 20.47
C THR A 676 -10.25 -5.37 21.14
N LYS A 677 -9.75 -6.60 21.28
CA LYS A 677 -10.36 -7.68 22.07
C LYS A 677 -10.47 -7.32 23.55
N VAL A 678 -11.65 -7.54 24.14
CA VAL A 678 -11.91 -7.38 25.58
C VAL A 678 -12.88 -8.46 26.05
N LEU A 679 -12.69 -8.96 27.28
CA LEU A 679 -13.48 -10.06 27.83
C LEU A 679 -14.46 -9.59 28.92
N ASP A 680 -15.74 -9.97 28.79
CA ASP A 680 -16.78 -9.83 29.81
C ASP A 680 -16.38 -10.58 31.10
N ALA A 681 -16.93 -10.23 32.26
CA ALA A 681 -16.60 -10.86 33.55
C ALA A 681 -16.64 -12.41 33.56
N SER A 682 -17.44 -13.04 32.71
CA SER A 682 -17.57 -14.50 32.56
C SER A 682 -16.36 -15.14 31.87
N GLY A 683 -15.66 -14.39 31.00
CA GLY A 683 -14.58 -14.88 30.15
C GLY A 683 -14.91 -14.83 28.66
N ASP A 684 -16.11 -14.41 28.31
CA ASP A 684 -16.59 -14.36 26.93
C ASP A 684 -16.21 -13.02 26.29
N GLU A 685 -15.93 -13.02 24.99
CA GLU A 685 -15.56 -11.80 24.29
C GLU A 685 -16.76 -10.86 24.12
N LYS A 686 -16.56 -9.57 24.37
CA LYS A 686 -17.61 -8.54 24.42
C LYS A 686 -17.42 -7.50 23.31
N SER A 687 -18.51 -6.95 22.75
CA SER A 687 -18.39 -5.77 21.88
C SER A 687 -17.86 -4.59 22.68
N THR A 688 -16.90 -3.89 22.11
CA THR A 688 -16.22 -2.77 22.76
C THR A 688 -16.08 -1.55 21.88
N THR A 689 -16.06 -0.41 22.55
CA THR A 689 -15.73 0.87 21.93
C THR A 689 -14.23 1.15 22.07
N PRO A 690 -13.67 2.07 21.26
CA PRO A 690 -12.32 2.58 21.42
C PRO A 690 -11.94 2.89 22.87
N THR A 691 -12.78 3.65 23.60
CA THR A 691 -12.54 3.96 25.02
C THR A 691 -12.36 2.69 25.87
N GLU A 692 -13.19 1.67 25.66
CA GLU A 692 -13.12 0.41 26.41
C GLU A 692 -11.85 -0.40 26.08
N TRP A 693 -11.27 -0.26 24.88
CA TRP A 693 -9.96 -0.87 24.57
C TRP A 693 -8.84 -0.29 25.45
N ALA A 694 -8.92 1.01 25.75
CA ALA A 694 -7.93 1.70 26.60
C ALA A 694 -8.12 1.38 28.09
N ASP A 695 -9.35 1.23 28.56
CA ASP A 695 -9.70 0.96 29.96
C ASP A 695 -9.16 -0.39 30.49
N GLU A 696 -8.86 -1.35 29.61
CA GLU A 696 -8.23 -2.63 29.98
C GLU A 696 -6.78 -2.49 30.47
N TRP A 697 -6.15 -1.34 30.28
CA TRP A 697 -4.71 -1.17 30.50
C TRP A 697 -4.37 -0.08 31.52
N ALA A 698 -3.43 -0.37 32.42
CA ALA A 698 -3.03 0.58 33.46
C ALA A 698 -2.34 1.87 32.94
N ASP A 699 -1.86 1.88 31.68
CA ASP A 699 -1.31 3.04 30.99
C ASP A 699 -2.34 3.82 30.15
N GLY A 700 -3.57 3.31 30.02
CA GLY A 700 -4.64 3.90 29.21
C GLY A 700 -4.35 3.88 27.69
N ASN A 701 -3.49 2.96 27.23
CA ASN A 701 -3.13 2.86 25.80
C ASN A 701 -3.14 1.39 25.34
N PRO A 702 -4.04 0.99 24.42
CA PRO A 702 -4.12 -0.37 23.89
C PRO A 702 -3.05 -0.73 22.86
N VAL A 703 -2.14 0.18 22.50
CA VAL A 703 -1.01 -0.10 21.59
C VAL A 703 0.10 -0.86 22.32
N ARG A 704 0.51 -1.99 21.74
CA ARG A 704 1.51 -2.91 22.29
C ARG A 704 2.57 -3.25 21.25
N MET A 705 3.84 -3.15 21.63
CA MET A 705 4.97 -3.49 20.77
C MET A 705 5.18 -5.01 20.75
N LEU A 706 5.40 -5.56 19.56
CA LEU A 706 5.72 -6.97 19.34
C LEU A 706 7.23 -7.19 19.21
N ALA A 707 7.91 -6.33 18.45
CA ALA A 707 9.36 -6.41 18.25
C ALA A 707 9.97 -5.05 17.85
N ASP A 708 11.23 -4.85 18.21
CA ASP A 708 12.07 -3.83 17.58
C ASP A 708 12.87 -4.49 16.45
N LEU A 709 12.58 -4.06 15.22
CA LEU A 709 13.16 -4.65 14.00
C LEU A 709 14.43 -3.91 13.56
N GLY A 710 14.81 -2.82 14.23
CA GLY A 710 16.03 -2.05 13.94
C GLY A 710 16.08 -1.38 12.55
N ALA A 711 15.05 -1.56 11.72
CA ALA A 711 15.01 -1.10 10.34
C ALA A 711 13.56 -0.78 9.89
N PRO A 712 13.36 0.16 8.95
CA PRO A 712 12.04 0.64 8.55
C PRO A 712 11.06 -0.47 8.13
N VAL A 713 9.81 -0.36 8.56
CA VAL A 713 8.70 -1.21 8.11
C VAL A 713 7.68 -0.33 7.39
N VAL A 714 7.54 -0.50 6.08
CA VAL A 714 6.57 0.27 5.27
C VAL A 714 5.35 -0.57 4.85
N SER A 715 5.58 -1.83 4.47
CA SER A 715 4.52 -2.73 4.01
C SER A 715 3.67 -3.25 5.16
N ALA A 716 2.39 -3.54 4.84
CA ALA A 716 1.46 -4.08 5.82
C ALA A 716 1.94 -5.47 6.28
N PRO A 717 1.88 -5.78 7.60
CA PRO A 717 2.12 -7.13 8.10
C PRO A 717 1.16 -8.15 7.47
N SER A 718 1.43 -9.44 7.69
CA SER A 718 0.58 -10.55 7.24
C SER A 718 0.39 -11.53 8.38
N VAL A 719 -0.80 -12.13 8.53
CA VAL A 719 -1.06 -13.10 9.61
C VAL A 719 -1.35 -14.49 9.06
N GLY A 720 -0.75 -15.50 9.69
CA GLY A 720 -1.00 -16.91 9.42
C GLY A 720 -1.35 -17.69 10.68
N TYR A 721 -1.96 -18.86 10.52
CA TYR A 721 -2.31 -19.77 11.61
C TYR A 721 -1.74 -21.16 11.31
N ASP A 722 -0.97 -21.73 12.25
CA ASP A 722 -0.31 -23.04 12.08
C ASP A 722 -1.11 -24.22 12.67
N GLY A 723 -2.32 -23.97 13.18
CA GLY A 723 -3.13 -24.94 13.91
C GLY A 723 -2.99 -24.87 15.44
N TYR A 724 -2.05 -24.08 15.95
CA TYR A 724 -1.77 -23.88 17.38
C TYR A 724 -1.45 -22.43 17.75
N ASN A 725 -0.81 -21.67 16.85
CA ASN A 725 -0.32 -20.31 17.05
C ASN A 725 -0.72 -19.43 15.86
N TYR A 726 -0.96 -18.15 16.15
CA TYR A 726 -0.96 -17.11 15.13
C TYR A 726 0.45 -16.55 14.95
N TRP A 727 0.80 -16.25 13.70
CA TRP A 727 2.11 -15.77 13.27
C TRP A 727 1.96 -14.45 12.54
N ILE A 728 2.64 -13.42 13.02
CA ILE A 728 2.72 -12.09 12.42
C ILE A 728 4.00 -12.01 11.59
N TYR A 729 3.84 -11.89 10.28
CA TYR A 729 4.94 -11.80 9.33
C TYR A 729 5.14 -10.34 8.89
N ALA A 730 6.39 -9.88 8.91
CA ALA A 730 6.75 -8.52 8.50
C ALA A 730 8.15 -8.52 7.90
N GLY A 731 8.37 -7.74 6.84
CA GLY A 731 9.71 -7.51 6.29
C GLY A 731 10.10 -6.04 6.40
N THR A 732 11.41 -5.79 6.43
CA THR A 732 11.95 -4.44 6.51
C THR A 732 12.29 -3.88 5.14
N GLY A 733 11.99 -2.60 4.94
CA GLY A 733 12.19 -1.88 3.69
C GLY A 733 11.52 -0.50 3.70
N ARG A 734 12.13 0.45 3.00
CA ARG A 734 11.51 1.73 2.61
C ARG A 734 11.86 2.06 1.17
N PHE A 735 10.91 2.67 0.46
CA PHE A 735 11.09 3.13 -0.91
C PHE A 735 10.10 4.26 -1.22
N TYR A 736 10.44 5.47 -0.78
CA TYR A 736 9.63 6.67 -0.98
C TYR A 736 10.31 7.69 -1.89
N ASP A 737 11.64 7.84 -1.78
CA ASP A 737 12.37 8.93 -2.43
C ASP A 737 13.55 8.43 -3.29
N GLU A 738 14.12 9.31 -4.12
CA GLU A 738 15.35 9.01 -4.86
C GLU A 738 16.54 8.70 -3.96
N LEU A 739 16.62 9.28 -2.76
CA LEU A 739 17.67 8.98 -1.79
C LEU A 739 17.65 7.51 -1.35
N ASP A 740 16.47 6.87 -1.30
CA ASP A 740 16.33 5.43 -1.03
C ASP A 740 16.91 4.56 -2.15
N LYS A 741 17.11 5.11 -3.36
CA LYS A 741 17.77 4.42 -4.49
C LYS A 741 19.30 4.45 -4.40
N THR A 742 19.85 5.30 -3.54
CA THR A 742 21.31 5.55 -3.46
C THR A 742 22.02 4.72 -2.40
N ASP A 743 21.25 4.11 -1.49
CA ASP A 743 21.70 3.16 -0.49
C ASP A 743 22.10 1.84 -1.17
N ASP A 744 23.42 1.60 -1.25
CA ASP A 744 23.97 0.38 -1.85
C ASP A 744 24.19 -0.76 -0.84
N GLY A 745 23.83 -0.53 0.44
CA GLY A 745 23.95 -1.47 1.54
C GLY A 745 25.39 -1.89 1.90
N ARG A 746 26.43 -1.16 1.46
CA ARG A 746 27.83 -1.57 1.67
C ARG A 746 28.51 -0.88 2.85
N CYS A 747 29.47 -1.59 3.44
CA CYS A 747 30.16 -1.18 4.66
C CYS A 747 31.01 0.10 4.49
N LEU A 748 31.01 0.93 5.53
CA LEU A 748 31.92 2.07 5.67
C LEU A 748 33.21 1.66 6.42
N PRO A 749 34.42 2.00 5.92
CA PRO A 749 35.66 1.77 6.66
C PRO A 749 35.88 2.83 7.75
N VAL A 750 36.31 2.38 8.94
CA VAL A 750 36.40 3.23 10.15
C VAL A 750 37.58 4.24 10.13
N ASN A 751 38.51 4.15 9.16
CA ASN A 751 39.70 5.00 9.10
C ASN A 751 40.11 5.37 7.65
N PRO A 752 40.12 6.68 7.29
CA PRO A 752 40.57 7.16 5.98
C PRO A 752 42.01 6.79 5.59
N ALA A 753 42.89 6.52 6.56
CA ALA A 753 44.30 6.22 6.28
C ALA A 753 44.52 4.85 5.60
N CYS A 754 43.52 3.96 5.61
CA CYS A 754 43.63 2.61 5.04
C CYS A 754 43.37 2.56 3.52
N LEU A 755 43.22 3.72 2.86
CA LEU A 755 42.67 3.85 1.50
C LEU A 755 43.71 4.16 0.40
N GLU A 756 44.97 4.39 0.73
CA GLU A 756 46.00 4.58 -0.29
C GLU A 756 46.45 3.25 -0.93
N PRO A 757 46.40 3.10 -2.26
CA PRO A 757 46.73 1.83 -2.95
C PRO A 757 48.15 1.29 -2.72
N GLN A 758 49.05 2.10 -2.15
CA GLN A 758 50.43 1.69 -1.86
C GLN A 758 50.65 1.20 -0.42
N ALA A 759 49.70 1.43 0.50
CA ALA A 759 49.82 0.98 1.89
C ALA A 759 49.55 -0.53 2.03
N CYS A 760 48.47 -1.02 1.42
CA CYS A 760 48.04 -2.43 1.45
C CYS A 760 48.99 -3.41 0.74
N ALA A 761 50.04 -2.91 0.07
CA ALA A 761 51.11 -3.73 -0.50
C ALA A 761 52.19 -4.15 0.52
N THR A 762 52.10 -3.69 1.77
CA THR A 762 53.06 -4.02 2.84
C THR A 762 52.35 -4.57 4.08
N SER A 763 53.01 -5.50 4.77
CA SER A 763 52.49 -6.24 5.94
C SER A 763 52.40 -5.39 7.23
N ALA A 764 52.12 -4.09 7.10
CA ALA A 764 51.93 -3.16 8.20
C ALA A 764 50.43 -2.92 8.50
N CYS A 765 49.58 -2.92 7.47
CA CYS A 765 48.12 -2.69 7.62
C CYS A 765 47.40 -3.81 8.38
N THR A 766 47.93 -5.04 8.42
CA THR A 766 47.36 -6.18 9.17
C THR A 766 47.61 -6.13 10.68
N SER A 767 48.26 -5.07 11.17
CA SER A 767 48.65 -4.91 12.59
C SER A 767 48.18 -3.61 13.24
N ASP A 768 47.46 -2.75 12.50
CA ASP A 768 46.82 -1.55 13.04
C ASP A 768 45.34 -1.87 13.37
N PRO A 769 44.92 -1.83 14.64
CA PRO A 769 43.52 -2.04 15.02
C PRO A 769 42.52 -1.11 14.33
N ALA A 770 42.98 0.05 13.82
CA ALA A 770 42.15 0.99 13.07
C ALA A 770 42.00 0.62 11.58
N CYS A 771 42.80 -0.30 11.03
CA CYS A 771 42.60 -0.88 9.68
C CYS A 771 42.10 -2.34 9.72
N THR A 772 42.24 -3.04 10.85
CA THR A 772 41.50 -4.28 11.13
C THR A 772 40.16 -4.00 11.83
N GLY A 773 39.64 -2.78 11.71
CA GLY A 773 38.36 -2.37 12.28
C GLY A 773 37.25 -3.22 11.70
N THR A 774 36.45 -3.79 12.59
CA THR A 774 35.21 -4.50 12.25
C THR A 774 34.33 -3.63 11.36
N CYS A 775 33.59 -4.24 10.43
CA CYS A 775 32.44 -3.60 9.84
C CYS A 775 31.61 -3.00 10.98
N SER A 776 31.32 -1.70 10.95
CA SER A 776 30.23 -1.17 11.74
C SER A 776 28.95 -1.55 11.00
N ASP A 777 28.35 -2.65 11.41
CA ASP A 777 27.27 -3.33 10.69
C ASP A 777 26.02 -2.44 10.61
N ARG A 778 25.55 -2.13 9.39
CA ARG A 778 24.21 -1.60 9.09
C ARG A 778 23.76 -2.00 7.69
N SER A 779 22.44 -1.93 7.45
CA SER A 779 21.70 -2.26 6.22
C SER A 779 21.42 -3.74 5.89
N ASN A 780 21.66 -4.67 6.83
CA ASN A 780 21.06 -6.00 6.72
C ASN A 780 19.54 -5.86 6.88
N MET A 781 18.81 -5.99 5.78
CA MET A 781 17.36 -5.99 5.78
C MET A 781 16.86 -7.43 5.84
N ALA A 782 15.71 -7.63 6.46
CA ALA A 782 15.30 -8.95 6.91
C ALA A 782 13.79 -9.15 6.82
N TYR A 783 13.41 -10.42 6.78
CA TYR A 783 12.03 -10.87 6.86
C TYR A 783 11.83 -11.65 8.15
N PHE A 784 10.75 -11.36 8.87
CA PHE A 784 10.47 -11.86 10.21
C PHE A 784 9.17 -12.67 10.24
N GLY A 785 9.16 -13.75 11.03
CA GLY A 785 7.96 -14.41 11.51
C GLY A 785 7.95 -14.38 13.03
N ILE A 786 7.11 -13.52 13.59
CA ILE A 786 6.98 -13.29 15.03
C ILE A 786 5.69 -13.97 15.50
N LYS A 787 5.79 -14.73 16.58
CA LYS A 787 4.61 -15.37 17.16
C LYS A 787 3.72 -14.35 17.87
N GLU A 788 2.41 -14.50 17.74
CA GLU A 788 1.45 -13.65 18.44
C GLU A 788 1.35 -13.99 19.94
N PRO A 789 1.53 -13.02 20.86
CA PRO A 789 1.31 -13.23 22.29
C PRO A 789 -0.18 -13.39 22.63
N ILE A 790 -0.62 -14.61 22.96
CA ILE A 790 -1.97 -14.89 23.46
C ILE A 790 -2.05 -14.46 24.93
N ILE A 791 -2.79 -13.38 25.21
CA ILE A 791 -3.16 -12.95 26.57
C ILE A 791 -4.68 -12.72 26.56
N ASP A 792 -5.40 -13.60 27.25
CA ASP A 792 -6.87 -13.67 27.34
C ASP A 792 -7.33 -13.76 28.83
N ASP A 793 -6.58 -13.18 29.78
CA ASP A 793 -6.97 -13.16 31.21
C ASP A 793 -6.98 -11.73 31.77
N LYS A 794 -8.11 -11.35 32.39
CA LYS A 794 -8.46 -10.02 32.92
C LYS A 794 -7.61 -9.52 34.09
N ASN A 795 -6.69 -10.35 34.53
CA ASN A 795 -5.91 -10.10 35.73
C ASN A 795 -4.54 -9.61 35.33
N GLU A 796 -4.42 -8.32 34.97
CA GLU A 796 -3.12 -7.64 35.06
C GLU A 796 -2.56 -7.89 36.48
N PRO A 797 -1.40 -8.57 36.63
CA PRO A 797 -0.75 -8.71 37.92
C PRO A 797 -0.08 -7.38 38.30
N ALA A 798 -0.88 -6.43 38.80
CA ALA A 798 -0.53 -5.05 39.15
C ALA A 798 0.98 -4.73 39.24
N GLY A 799 1.53 -4.15 38.16
CA GLY A 799 2.96 -3.81 38.08
C GLY A 799 3.59 -3.93 36.69
N TRP A 800 2.80 -3.93 35.61
CA TRP A 800 3.31 -4.10 34.25
C TRP A 800 3.58 -2.74 33.62
N SER A 801 4.85 -2.34 33.68
CA SER A 801 5.42 -1.27 32.86
C SER A 801 6.11 -1.91 31.65
N LEU A 802 6.38 -1.10 30.61
CA LEU A 802 7.15 -1.40 29.38
C LEU A 802 8.56 -2.01 29.60
N THR A 803 8.94 -2.39 30.84
CA THR A 803 10.31 -2.69 31.26
C THR A 803 10.48 -3.83 32.29
N SER A 804 9.42 -4.56 32.72
CA SER A 804 9.56 -5.52 33.85
C SER A 804 8.84 -6.87 33.71
N ALA A 805 9.62 -7.96 33.80
CA ALA A 805 9.14 -9.34 33.78
C ALA A 805 8.70 -9.86 35.17
N ASN A 806 7.56 -10.57 35.26
CA ASN A 806 7.04 -11.15 36.52
C ASN A 806 6.28 -12.48 36.34
N LYS A 807 6.35 -13.35 37.36
CA LYS A 807 5.87 -14.76 37.33
C LYS A 807 4.37 -14.95 37.53
N VAL A 808 3.81 -15.91 36.79
CA VAL A 808 2.45 -16.46 36.95
C VAL A 808 2.56 -17.88 37.52
N SER A 809 1.74 -18.22 38.51
CA SER A 809 1.92 -19.42 39.35
C SER A 809 0.91 -20.55 39.13
N SER A 810 0.12 -20.47 38.06
CA SER A 810 -0.99 -21.39 37.74
C SER A 810 -0.66 -22.47 36.70
N PHE A 811 0.56 -22.49 36.15
CA PHE A 811 0.97 -23.44 35.10
C PHE A 811 1.98 -24.48 35.62
N GLY A 812 2.11 -25.61 34.91
CA GLY A 812 3.04 -26.71 35.28
C GLY A 812 4.52 -26.36 35.13
N CYS A 813 4.82 -25.21 34.51
CA CYS A 813 6.15 -24.65 34.38
C CYS A 813 6.34 -23.49 35.38
N ASP A 814 7.57 -23.33 35.86
CA ASP A 814 7.97 -22.32 36.84
C ASP A 814 8.13 -20.93 36.14
N ASP A 815 7.11 -20.54 35.37
CA ASP A 815 7.25 -19.66 34.23
C ASP A 815 7.02 -18.17 34.56
N ALA A 816 7.86 -17.34 33.97
CA ALA A 816 7.86 -15.89 34.16
C ALA A 816 7.13 -15.14 33.03
N VAL A 817 6.46 -15.87 32.14
CA VAL A 817 6.34 -15.48 30.72
C VAL A 817 4.89 -15.43 30.26
N MET A 818 4.15 -14.48 30.82
CA MET A 818 3.17 -13.71 30.03
C MET A 818 3.81 -12.42 29.49
N THR A 819 5.14 -12.36 29.46
CA THR A 819 5.88 -11.10 29.35
C THR A 819 6.01 -10.62 27.92
N TRP A 820 5.37 -9.47 27.67
CA TRP A 820 5.71 -8.46 26.67
C TRP A 820 7.15 -7.95 26.81
N GLY A 821 8.13 -8.85 26.72
CA GLY A 821 9.53 -8.45 26.64
C GLY A 821 9.83 -7.92 25.24
N LEU A 822 10.68 -6.91 25.18
CA LEU A 822 11.20 -6.39 23.93
C LEU A 822 11.97 -7.50 23.18
N ILE A 823 11.52 -7.87 21.98
CA ILE A 823 12.39 -8.55 21.03
C ILE A 823 13.32 -7.48 20.46
N GLU A 824 14.48 -7.29 21.10
CA GLU A 824 15.59 -6.51 20.58
C GLU A 824 16.25 -7.30 19.43
N SER A 825 15.78 -7.15 18.20
CA SER A 825 16.53 -7.67 17.05
C SER A 825 17.64 -6.67 16.70
N ASN A 826 18.79 -6.86 17.35
CA ASN A 826 19.94 -5.99 17.11
C ASN A 826 20.65 -6.35 15.80
N LEU A 827 20.16 -5.83 14.68
CA LEU A 827 20.82 -5.92 13.37
C LEU A 827 22.17 -5.16 13.34
N ASP A 828 22.44 -4.26 14.30
CA ASP A 828 23.78 -3.71 14.54
C ASP A 828 24.64 -4.74 15.31
N VAL A 829 25.45 -5.53 14.60
CA VAL A 829 26.41 -6.47 15.23
C VAL A 829 27.60 -5.78 15.92
N SER A 830 27.52 -4.47 16.21
CA SER A 830 28.66 -3.64 16.65
C SER A 830 29.36 -4.13 17.93
N PRO A 831 30.62 -4.58 17.84
CA PRO A 831 31.56 -4.46 18.95
C PRO A 831 32.34 -3.14 18.82
N TYR A 832 32.46 -2.35 19.90
CA TYR A 832 33.74 -1.93 20.49
C TYR A 832 33.62 -0.69 21.41
N ILE A 833 33.80 -0.96 22.71
CA ILE A 833 34.53 -0.15 23.71
C ILE A 833 34.27 1.37 23.74
N THR A 834 33.58 1.80 24.82
CA THR A 834 34.17 2.80 25.72
C THR A 834 34.17 2.31 27.17
N ASN A 835 35.33 2.39 27.82
CA ASN A 835 35.64 2.20 29.25
C ASN A 835 34.53 1.67 30.21
N GLY A 836 34.24 0.36 30.14
CA GLY A 836 34.08 -0.46 31.34
C GLY A 836 32.86 -0.21 32.24
N LEU A 837 31.65 -0.33 31.70
CA LEU A 837 30.50 -0.95 32.39
C LEU A 837 29.76 -1.83 31.36
N VAL A 838 29.23 -2.97 31.78
CA VAL A 838 28.80 -4.05 30.87
C VAL A 838 27.32 -3.92 30.51
N GLY A 839 27.01 -3.99 29.22
CA GLY A 839 25.67 -3.96 28.65
C GLY A 839 25.69 -4.12 27.14
N ALA A 840 26.31 -5.19 26.64
CA ALA A 840 26.40 -5.49 25.21
C ALA A 840 25.50 -6.68 24.87
N ASN A 841 24.44 -6.44 24.09
CA ASN A 841 23.63 -7.47 23.43
C ASN A 841 24.13 -7.63 21.98
N PRO A 842 25.07 -8.55 21.69
CA PRO A 842 25.24 -9.02 20.32
C PRO A 842 23.97 -9.78 19.89
N PRO A 843 23.61 -9.81 18.58
CA PRO A 843 22.48 -10.60 18.06
C PRO A 843 22.60 -12.12 18.28
N ASN A 844 23.72 -12.58 18.85
CA ASN A 844 23.88 -13.91 19.43
C ASN A 844 24.18 -13.80 20.94
N GLN A 845 23.23 -13.30 21.75
CA GLN A 845 23.09 -13.90 23.08
C GLN A 845 22.70 -15.36 22.84
N SER A 846 23.71 -16.24 22.94
CA SER A 846 23.57 -17.68 22.97
C SER A 846 22.39 -18.04 23.85
N LEU A 847 21.28 -18.41 23.21
CA LEU A 847 20.05 -18.84 23.85
C LEU A 847 20.42 -20.03 24.72
N SER A 848 20.56 -19.79 26.03
CA SER A 848 21.04 -20.82 26.94
C SER A 848 20.11 -22.01 26.79
N PRO A 849 20.60 -23.23 26.48
CA PRO A 849 19.74 -24.40 26.29
C PRO A 849 18.80 -24.69 27.49
N ASP A 850 19.14 -24.12 28.64
CA ASP A 850 18.45 -24.13 29.92
C ASP A 850 17.31 -23.10 30.06
N LYS A 851 17.03 -22.29 29.01
CA LYS A 851 15.88 -21.38 28.98
C LYS A 851 14.58 -22.12 28.63
N PRO A 852 13.45 -21.86 29.31
CA PRO A 852 12.16 -22.49 29.01
C PRO A 852 11.62 -22.06 27.64
N SER A 853 10.53 -22.69 27.20
CA SER A 853 9.68 -22.13 26.13
C SER A 853 9.31 -20.67 26.41
N GLY A 854 9.24 -19.86 25.36
CA GLY A 854 8.85 -18.46 25.44
C GLY A 854 9.95 -17.47 25.85
N GLN A 855 11.15 -17.94 26.20
CA GLN A 855 12.33 -17.09 26.45
C GLN A 855 13.47 -17.33 25.44
N ARG A 856 13.16 -17.79 24.23
CA ARG A 856 14.15 -18.21 23.24
C ARG A 856 14.31 -17.21 22.09
N GLY A 857 13.42 -16.24 21.94
CA GLY A 857 13.61 -15.16 20.96
C GLY A 857 13.61 -15.64 19.50
N LEU A 858 14.24 -14.87 18.61
CA LEU A 858 14.21 -15.13 17.18
C LEU A 858 15.36 -16.04 16.71
N MET A 859 15.03 -17.06 15.91
CA MET A 859 15.99 -17.94 15.24
C MET A 859 16.30 -17.46 13.81
N GLN A 860 17.59 -17.32 13.46
CA GLN A 860 17.98 -17.06 12.07
C GLN A 860 17.81 -18.31 11.19
N THR A 861 17.10 -18.19 10.07
CA THR A 861 16.80 -19.32 9.16
C THR A 861 17.97 -19.72 8.26
N ASP A 862 18.83 -18.76 7.90
CA ASP A 862 19.91 -18.90 6.89
C ASP A 862 20.95 -19.99 7.21
N ASN A 863 21.00 -20.45 8.45
CA ASN A 863 21.95 -21.44 8.96
C ASN A 863 21.32 -22.83 9.25
N ILE A 864 20.08 -23.08 8.84
CA ILE A 864 19.36 -24.34 9.11
C ILE A 864 19.63 -25.39 8.01
N LEU A 865 20.61 -26.29 8.25
CA LEU A 865 20.92 -27.41 7.37
C LEU A 865 20.33 -28.74 7.88
N VAL A 866 19.27 -29.27 7.25
CA VAL A 866 18.64 -30.54 7.64
C VAL A 866 19.27 -31.74 6.94
N GLY A 867 20.28 -32.35 7.57
CA GLY A 867 21.01 -33.51 7.04
C GLY A 867 20.22 -34.83 7.05
N ASN A 868 19.72 -35.25 5.88
CA ASN A 868 18.76 -36.36 5.64
C ASN A 868 19.17 -37.79 6.11
N LYS A 869 20.32 -38.00 6.78
CA LYS A 869 20.71 -39.28 7.39
C LYS A 869 21.42 -39.20 8.75
N SER A 870 21.58 -38.01 9.33
CA SER A 870 22.27 -37.86 10.63
C SER A 870 21.83 -36.64 11.45
N GLY A 871 21.01 -35.73 10.90
CA GLY A 871 20.35 -34.66 11.63
C GLY A 871 21.26 -33.86 12.57
N TYR A 872 22.24 -33.11 12.04
CA TYR A 872 22.98 -32.13 12.82
C TYR A 872 22.59 -30.72 12.37
N LEU A 873 22.22 -29.85 13.31
CA LEU A 873 22.12 -28.41 13.05
C LEU A 873 23.53 -27.82 13.21
N ALA A 874 24.09 -27.27 12.13
CA ALA A 874 25.49 -26.83 12.10
C ALA A 874 25.59 -25.33 11.76
N CYS A 875 25.59 -24.47 12.79
CA CYS A 875 25.90 -23.06 12.63
C CYS A 875 27.39 -22.90 12.28
N TRP A 876 27.70 -22.35 11.10
CA TRP A 876 29.08 -22.03 10.72
C TRP A 876 29.51 -20.73 11.39
N HIS A 877 30.67 -20.71 12.02
CA HIS A 877 31.33 -19.50 12.51
C HIS A 877 32.82 -19.57 12.18
N CYS A 878 33.37 -18.53 11.55
CA CYS A 878 34.80 -18.40 11.33
C CYS A 878 35.52 -18.10 12.65
N ARG A 879 36.69 -18.71 12.86
CA ARG A 879 37.50 -18.50 14.08
C ARG A 879 38.56 -17.43 13.84
N MET A 880 38.62 -16.42 14.69
CA MET A 880 39.80 -15.56 14.82
C MET A 880 40.85 -16.22 15.72
N GLU A 881 42.10 -16.24 15.29
CA GLU A 881 43.26 -16.64 16.11
C GLU A 881 44.35 -15.58 15.96
N GLY A 882 44.33 -14.57 16.82
CA GLY A 882 45.13 -13.36 16.64
C GLY A 882 44.41 -12.35 15.74
N SER A 883 45.10 -11.81 14.73
CA SER A 883 44.61 -10.72 13.86
C SER A 883 44.45 -11.11 12.38
N GLU A 884 44.42 -12.41 12.05
CA GLU A 884 44.11 -12.90 10.70
C GLU A 884 42.85 -13.79 10.71
N TYR A 885 42.02 -13.62 9.69
CA TYR A 885 40.92 -14.53 9.37
C TYR A 885 41.45 -15.68 8.50
N ILE A 886 41.40 -16.91 9.01
CA ILE A 886 41.83 -18.10 8.27
C ILE A 886 40.59 -18.88 7.81
N CYS A 887 40.30 -18.80 6.52
CA CYS A 887 39.28 -19.60 5.83
C CYS A 887 39.96 -20.55 4.84
N ASP A 888 40.60 -21.60 5.36
CA ASP A 888 41.45 -22.48 4.54
C ASP A 888 40.67 -23.44 3.63
N ASN A 889 41.26 -23.70 2.47
CA ASN A 889 40.54 -24.20 1.29
C ASN A 889 40.47 -25.74 1.20
N LEU A 890 39.25 -26.26 1.08
CA LEU A 890 38.83 -27.50 0.39
C LEU A 890 39.95 -28.49 -0.05
N SER A 891 40.38 -29.43 0.81
CA SER A 891 41.06 -30.68 0.35
C SER A 891 41.23 -31.79 1.41
N ASP A 892 40.17 -32.16 2.13
CA ASP A 892 39.75 -33.57 2.31
C ASP A 892 38.47 -33.64 3.17
N GLU A 893 37.68 -34.70 2.99
CA GLU A 893 36.37 -34.84 3.61
C GLU A 893 36.42 -34.84 5.16
N LYS A 894 35.54 -34.03 5.76
CA LYS A 894 35.23 -33.81 7.20
C LYS A 894 35.93 -32.59 7.83
N CYS A 895 35.10 -31.62 8.19
CA CYS A 895 35.45 -30.40 8.91
C CYS A 895 36.33 -30.67 10.15
N TYR A 896 37.32 -29.80 10.37
CA TYR A 896 38.50 -30.10 11.18
C TYR A 896 38.29 -30.06 12.71
N ARG A 897 39.17 -30.78 13.41
CA ARG A 897 39.32 -30.75 14.86
C ARG A 897 40.16 -29.54 15.30
N GLY A 898 39.55 -28.65 16.08
CA GLY A 898 40.16 -27.59 16.87
C GLY A 898 39.21 -27.20 18.01
N VAL A 899 39.76 -26.53 19.03
CA VAL A 899 39.44 -26.87 20.43
C VAL A 899 39.79 -25.69 21.36
N PRO A 900 39.08 -25.50 22.49
CA PRO A 900 38.04 -26.36 23.10
C PRO A 900 36.61 -25.86 22.79
N ALA A 901 35.60 -26.70 22.59
CA ALA A 901 34.81 -27.38 23.65
C ALA A 901 34.49 -26.40 24.82
N TYR A 902 33.24 -26.00 25.07
CA TYR A 902 31.98 -26.76 25.07
C TYR A 902 30.76 -25.83 24.83
N PRO A 903 29.58 -26.36 24.48
CA PRO A 903 29.30 -27.61 23.78
C PRO A 903 28.62 -27.32 22.43
N VAL A 904 29.26 -27.63 21.29
CA VAL A 904 28.85 -28.87 20.62
C VAL A 904 28.92 -30.06 21.58
N LEU A 905 27.84 -30.81 21.57
CA LEU A 905 27.64 -32.01 22.35
C LEU A 905 28.72 -33.04 22.10
N SER A 906 29.58 -33.17 23.12
CA SER A 906 30.29 -34.40 23.34
C SER A 906 29.25 -35.49 23.59
N LEU A 907 29.42 -36.63 22.91
CA LEU A 907 28.79 -37.91 23.27
C LEU A 907 29.38 -38.43 24.59
N THR A 908 29.35 -37.61 25.65
CA THR A 908 29.44 -38.07 27.02
C THR A 908 28.18 -38.87 27.34
N GLU A 909 28.29 -39.85 28.23
CA GLU A 909 27.24 -40.80 28.61
C GLU A 909 26.11 -40.17 29.46
N ASP A 910 25.86 -38.87 29.26
CA ASP A 910 24.92 -38.03 30.01
C ASP A 910 23.76 -37.61 29.08
N PRO A 911 22.59 -38.27 29.18
CA PRO A 911 21.46 -38.01 28.31
C PRO A 911 20.81 -36.65 28.51
N ASP A 912 21.12 -35.88 29.56
CA ASP A 912 20.51 -34.55 29.75
C ASP A 912 21.20 -33.45 28.91
N SER A 913 22.27 -33.78 28.20
CA SER A 913 23.11 -32.79 27.52
C SER A 913 22.62 -32.36 26.13
N ASN A 914 21.82 -33.16 25.41
CA ASN A 914 21.65 -33.01 23.95
C ASN A 914 20.91 -31.76 23.43
N GLY A 915 20.43 -30.88 24.33
CA GLY A 915 19.80 -29.61 24.00
C GLY A 915 18.33 -29.74 23.57
N PRO A 916 17.59 -28.61 23.50
CA PRO A 916 16.13 -28.61 23.43
C PRO A 916 15.55 -29.13 22.10
N ILE A 917 16.34 -29.12 21.02
CA ILE A 917 15.93 -29.62 19.69
C ILE A 917 16.22 -31.11 19.48
N TYR A 918 16.71 -31.82 20.50
CA TYR A 918 16.99 -33.26 20.44
C TYR A 918 15.78 -34.11 20.89
N ASP A 919 15.58 -35.21 20.19
CA ASP A 919 14.49 -36.16 20.43
C ASP A 919 15.06 -37.42 21.09
N TYR A 920 14.99 -37.45 22.43
CA TYR A 920 15.55 -38.54 23.24
C TYR A 920 14.90 -39.90 22.99
N ASP A 921 13.62 -39.95 22.61
CA ASP A 921 12.94 -41.20 22.25
C ASP A 921 13.40 -41.74 20.89
N LYS A 922 13.87 -40.85 20.01
CA LYS A 922 14.31 -41.17 18.64
C LYS A 922 15.84 -41.14 18.45
N ASP A 923 16.61 -40.85 19.51
CA ASP A 923 18.08 -40.75 19.57
C ASP A 923 18.68 -39.82 18.47
N ARG A 924 17.99 -38.72 18.17
CA ARG A 924 18.35 -37.80 17.06
C ARG A 924 17.75 -36.41 17.23
N TYR A 925 18.32 -35.40 16.59
CA TYR A 925 17.60 -34.15 16.36
C TYR A 925 16.41 -34.38 15.41
N SER A 926 15.27 -33.77 15.70
CA SER A 926 14.05 -33.95 14.89
C SER A 926 13.45 -32.61 14.47
N PHE A 927 12.87 -32.57 13.27
CA PHE A 927 12.17 -31.39 12.77
C PHE A 927 11.02 -31.00 13.70
N GLU A 928 10.28 -31.98 14.22
CA GLU A 928 9.25 -31.83 15.26
C GLU A 928 9.73 -31.03 16.50
N LYS A 929 10.96 -31.29 16.98
CA LYS A 929 11.57 -30.56 18.10
C LYS A 929 12.08 -29.17 17.69
N LEU A 930 12.48 -28.97 16.43
CA LEU A 930 12.83 -27.66 15.87
C LEU A 930 11.59 -26.76 15.69
N THR A 931 10.50 -27.28 15.12
CA THR A 931 9.20 -26.60 15.06
C THR A 931 8.73 -26.25 16.46
N GLY A 932 8.81 -27.18 17.42
CA GLY A 932 8.49 -26.90 18.82
C GLY A 932 9.41 -25.88 19.49
N TYR A 933 10.64 -25.72 19.02
CA TYR A 933 11.57 -24.69 19.49
C TYR A 933 11.19 -23.31 18.95
N ILE A 934 10.97 -23.18 17.64
CA ILE A 934 10.60 -21.91 16.98
C ILE A 934 9.21 -21.44 17.43
N ALA A 935 8.25 -22.37 17.52
CA ALA A 935 6.89 -22.07 17.98
C ALA A 935 6.75 -21.98 19.52
N GLY A 936 7.83 -22.15 20.29
CA GLY A 936 7.79 -22.10 21.75
C GLY A 936 6.88 -23.13 22.42
N THR A 937 6.56 -24.27 21.79
CA THR A 937 5.66 -25.29 22.38
C THR A 937 6.43 -26.20 23.33
N GLY A 938 6.12 -26.11 24.63
CA GLY A 938 6.86 -26.87 25.65
C GLY A 938 6.34 -26.79 27.09
N CYS A 939 5.25 -26.07 27.33
CA CYS A 939 4.60 -25.95 28.63
C CYS A 939 3.27 -26.75 28.62
N GLU A 940 2.79 -27.17 29.79
CA GLU A 940 1.48 -27.82 29.95
C GLU A 940 0.67 -27.12 31.05
N ASP A 941 -0.66 -27.07 30.87
CA ASP A 941 -1.59 -26.56 31.87
C ASP A 941 -1.84 -27.57 33.00
N VAL A 942 -2.80 -27.28 33.88
CA VAL A 942 -3.17 -28.19 34.99
C VAL A 942 -3.88 -29.48 34.55
N ASN A 943 -4.32 -29.56 33.29
CA ASN A 943 -4.99 -30.71 32.68
C ASN A 943 -4.02 -31.57 31.83
N GLY A 944 -2.84 -31.05 31.50
CA GLY A 944 -1.85 -31.68 30.62
C GLY A 944 -1.97 -31.26 29.16
N ASP A 945 -2.75 -30.22 28.87
CA ASP A 945 -2.86 -29.64 27.54
C ASP A 945 -1.66 -28.73 27.27
N ARG A 946 -1.06 -28.84 26.07
CA ARG A 946 0.10 -28.02 25.69
C ARG A 946 -0.29 -26.55 25.59
N ILE A 947 0.36 -25.72 26.39
CA ILE A 947 0.24 -24.26 26.34
C ILE A 947 1.46 -23.62 25.70
N THR A 948 1.20 -22.47 25.11
CA THR A 948 2.10 -21.67 24.28
C THR A 948 2.49 -20.39 25.02
N THR A 949 3.78 -20.14 25.23
CA THR A 949 4.27 -18.93 25.92
C THR A 949 5.26 -18.13 25.06
N GLY A 950 5.29 -16.81 25.28
CA GLY A 950 6.45 -15.92 25.08
C GLY A 950 6.84 -15.43 23.68
N LEU A 951 8.13 -15.07 23.56
CA LEU A 951 8.73 -14.16 22.56
C LEU A 951 9.43 -14.88 21.39
N ASP A 952 9.01 -16.11 21.10
CA ASP A 952 9.74 -16.98 20.18
C ASP A 952 9.36 -16.70 18.71
N GLY A 953 10.30 -16.89 17.78
CA GLY A 953 10.03 -16.72 16.35
C GLY A 953 11.25 -16.94 15.47
N TRP A 954 11.24 -16.37 14.26
CA TRP A 954 12.33 -16.52 13.30
C TRP A 954 12.56 -15.26 12.45
N TYR A 955 13.76 -15.16 11.85
CA TYR A 955 14.10 -14.15 10.86
C TYR A 955 15.03 -14.68 9.77
N HIS A 956 14.99 -14.05 8.60
CA HIS A 956 15.77 -14.35 7.40
C HIS A 956 16.45 -13.05 6.94
N ILE A 957 17.77 -13.03 6.79
CA ILE A 957 18.48 -11.86 6.24
C ILE A 957 18.53 -11.99 4.71
N PHE A 958 18.17 -10.94 3.98
CA PHE A 958 18.21 -10.97 2.51
C PHE A 958 19.64 -11.13 1.97
N HIS A 959 19.76 -11.69 0.76
CA HIS A 959 21.05 -12.13 0.22
C HIS A 959 21.90 -10.97 -0.35
N ASP A 960 21.30 -10.00 -1.03
CA ASP A 960 21.96 -8.74 -1.40
C ASP A 960 21.66 -7.65 -0.35
N PRO A 961 22.68 -6.91 0.15
CA PRO A 961 22.47 -5.80 1.10
C PRO A 961 21.56 -4.67 0.62
N ARG A 962 21.20 -4.64 -0.67
CA ARG A 962 20.24 -3.70 -1.27
C ARG A 962 18.81 -4.21 -1.30
N GLU A 963 18.56 -5.48 -0.97
CA GLU A 963 17.21 -6.00 -0.92
C GLU A 963 16.38 -5.32 0.18
N ARG A 964 15.14 -4.99 -0.14
CA ARG A 964 14.13 -4.39 0.73
C ARG A 964 12.84 -5.17 0.55
N ASN A 965 12.11 -5.49 1.61
CA ASN A 965 10.73 -5.92 1.48
C ASN A 965 9.82 -4.69 1.64
N ILE A 966 9.06 -4.40 0.58
CA ILE A 966 8.09 -3.30 0.52
C ILE A 966 6.71 -3.82 0.10
N SER A 967 6.46 -5.11 0.31
CA SER A 967 5.24 -5.81 -0.08
C SER A 967 4.73 -6.69 1.07
N THR A 968 3.43 -6.66 1.31
CA THR A 968 2.73 -7.64 2.15
C THR A 968 2.98 -9.05 1.61
N ALA A 969 3.20 -10.01 2.51
CA ALA A 969 3.39 -11.40 2.14
C ALA A 969 2.05 -12.12 1.92
N SER A 970 2.12 -13.35 1.42
CA SER A 970 0.96 -14.20 1.20
C SER A 970 1.24 -15.62 1.64
N LEU A 971 0.35 -16.18 2.45
CA LEU A 971 0.40 -17.56 2.90
C LEU A 971 -0.52 -18.41 2.02
N LEU A 972 -0.01 -19.50 1.43
CA LEU A 972 -0.79 -20.41 0.59
C LEU A 972 -0.53 -21.86 1.02
N GLY A 973 -1.32 -22.34 1.97
CA GLY A 973 -1.01 -23.55 2.73
C GLY A 973 0.27 -23.35 3.55
N ASP A 974 1.12 -24.38 3.62
CA ASP A 974 2.36 -24.39 4.42
C ASP A 974 3.54 -23.64 3.73
N MET A 975 3.22 -22.58 2.97
CA MET A 975 4.17 -21.84 2.14
C MET A 975 3.97 -20.34 2.27
N LEU A 976 5.01 -19.66 2.74
CA LEU A 976 5.07 -18.21 2.79
C LEU A 976 5.75 -17.67 1.53
N TYR A 977 5.05 -16.78 0.85
CA TYR A 977 5.53 -16.05 -0.33
C TYR A 977 5.67 -14.56 0.01
N PHE A 978 6.82 -13.97 -0.30
CA PHE A 978 7.04 -12.53 -0.23
C PHE A 978 7.90 -12.10 -1.43
N THR A 979 7.84 -10.82 -1.79
CA THR A 979 8.76 -10.24 -2.78
C THR A 979 9.77 -9.32 -2.11
N SER A 980 11.03 -9.41 -2.53
CA SER A 980 12.04 -8.40 -2.25
C SER A 980 12.31 -7.55 -3.49
N TYR A 981 12.82 -6.34 -3.26
CA TYR A 981 13.14 -5.32 -4.25
C TYR A 981 14.59 -4.86 -4.06
N GLN A 982 15.36 -4.72 -5.14
CA GLN A 982 16.69 -4.12 -5.14
C GLN A 982 16.68 -2.76 -5.85
N PRO A 983 17.05 -1.64 -5.18
CA PRO A 983 17.31 -0.38 -5.84
C PRO A 983 18.53 -0.43 -6.75
N LEU A 984 18.40 0.18 -7.94
CA LEU A 984 19.48 0.34 -8.90
C LEU A 984 19.47 1.76 -9.48
N MET A 985 20.50 2.55 -9.12
CA MET A 985 20.82 3.83 -9.75
C MET A 985 21.76 3.61 -10.95
N ILE A 986 21.23 3.60 -12.17
CA ILE A 986 22.05 3.57 -13.38
C ILE A 986 22.61 4.98 -13.65
N SER A 987 23.81 5.26 -13.11
CA SER A 987 24.48 6.56 -13.25
C SER A 987 25.10 6.78 -14.65
N ALA A 988 24.28 6.79 -15.70
CA ALA A 988 24.70 7.13 -17.05
C ALA A 988 24.98 8.65 -17.15
N ARG A 989 26.23 9.07 -16.90
CA ARG A 989 26.71 10.45 -17.09
C ARG A 989 26.62 10.91 -18.55
N LEU A 990 25.42 11.26 -19.02
CA LEU A 990 25.20 11.98 -20.27
C LEU A 990 25.01 13.48 -19.98
N LYS A 991 25.81 14.29 -20.66
CA LYS A 991 25.89 15.73 -20.41
C LYS A 991 24.60 16.44 -20.83
N GLY A 992 23.89 17.03 -19.86
CA GLY A 992 23.04 18.20 -20.12
C GLY A 992 21.54 17.96 -20.32
N ARG A 993 20.98 16.85 -19.82
CA ARG A 993 19.54 16.73 -19.55
C ARG A 993 19.35 16.16 -18.14
N VAL A 994 18.36 16.67 -17.41
CA VAL A 994 17.90 16.05 -16.17
C VAL A 994 17.08 14.84 -16.59
N SER A 995 17.69 13.65 -16.54
CA SER A 995 17.00 12.39 -16.81
C SER A 995 16.73 11.68 -15.50
N PHE A 996 15.46 11.43 -15.20
CA PHE A 996 15.09 10.44 -14.19
C PHE A 996 15.72 9.10 -14.57
N THR A 997 16.25 8.38 -13.58
CA THR A 997 17.04 7.17 -13.76
C THR A 997 16.15 5.93 -13.87
N ASP A 998 16.33 5.16 -14.94
CA ASP A 998 15.72 3.83 -15.08
C ASP A 998 16.19 2.92 -13.92
N SER A 999 15.28 2.62 -12.99
CA SER A 999 15.51 1.63 -11.94
C SER A 999 15.09 0.25 -12.44
N ILE A 1000 16.05 -0.65 -12.62
CA ILE A 1000 15.75 -2.07 -12.86
C ILE A 1000 15.21 -2.66 -11.55
N ILE A 1001 13.89 -2.80 -11.45
CA ILE A 1001 13.24 -3.55 -10.38
C ILE A 1001 13.43 -5.04 -10.68
N ARG A 1002 14.19 -5.75 -9.84
CA ARG A 1002 14.19 -7.22 -9.80
C ARG A 1002 13.30 -7.67 -8.63
N PRO A 1003 12.05 -8.10 -8.90
CA PRO A 1003 11.24 -8.75 -7.87
C PRO A 1003 11.72 -10.19 -7.71
N GLU A 1004 12.27 -10.53 -6.54
CA GLU A 1004 12.61 -11.93 -6.23
C GLU A 1004 11.46 -12.56 -5.44
N LEU A 1005 10.92 -13.68 -5.95
CA LEU A 1005 9.88 -14.45 -5.26
C LEU A 1005 10.54 -15.46 -4.34
N HIS A 1006 10.54 -15.16 -3.05
CA HIS A 1006 11.06 -16.05 -2.03
C HIS A 1006 9.99 -17.06 -1.59
N ARG A 1007 10.42 -18.29 -1.30
CA ARG A 1007 9.57 -19.37 -0.81
C ARG A 1007 10.17 -19.99 0.43
N LEU A 1008 9.57 -19.71 1.58
CA LEU A 1008 9.85 -20.41 2.82
C LEU A 1008 8.81 -21.52 3.02
N THR A 1009 9.26 -22.69 3.46
CA THR A 1009 8.38 -23.78 3.90
C THR A 1009 8.28 -23.66 5.40
N THR A 1010 7.07 -23.48 5.93
CA THR A 1010 6.81 -23.28 7.37
C THR A 1010 6.95 -24.58 8.15
#